data_AF-A0A381RX22-F1
#
_entry.id   AF-A0A381RX22-F1
#
_cell.length_a   1.000
_cell.length_b   1.000
_cell.length_c   1.000
_cell.angle_alpha   90.00
_cell.angle_beta   90.00
_cell.angle_gamma   90.00
#
_symmetry.space_group_name_H-M   'P 1'
#
loop_
_entity.id
_entity.type
_entity.pdbx_description
1 polymer ?
#
loop_
_entity_poly.entity_id
_entity_poly.type
_entity_poly.pdbx_seq_one_letter_code
_entity_poly.pdbx_strand_id
1 'polypeptide(L)'
;MEGYLHECLELLHRAGDDVGRRRKVIQRPRAWSLLPFEWRALAFLAANKAAPEAIGIEAGPGRSPSQPQRIGRRGGRGKVRSIDDRLAGPFDVLASDEPAAYKLAVLCAHKGKPGASWDASLDSQMSALRSVCEKGIHPVWIRLAREAPLLAEMAQFPVIEAENRDFDSGDWVKAACFDPLDRGSLREWLSMELPFATNSEQDHALQSIRQDLAGGRARPDMWIRWMRPSLRGLSGEGALLEGILLASASKDAAREVLGSLKGEGPGELASRHSMLIGIRSGELSEWRACANQEEDDGLSEALRVAAWRNVEDCAVEVSAKDLLNGAEVLSRVGESLPNTLRWRVASDLVSQSMASEALGFAEGAVFSVGEHASTALDILAEVESESLNRALCESITSMDEDSLLMVMRHEEASIQIRLQAASKLWESGSIRHTDEILNMFTEAADIESLVAAFESDSSLSRAYPHRVLLSWHLLPGSSRTDRDSLTELRKTSLKSIDESAGDDVLSDASVALISLLDGLPRDMDSVHGKLDSDGLRSLNEVRRALSPDGDGVVRESKIGNLRDSIQRADLTHLERRLFDALIVALLLNRAAMDLQIGAGERESRAVQSLSRLCGDPSVAMRTIAAVTNLVIEHNLGVIALEDWYREHDKSGPEFQIVRAAILRDSGDRLNAARAYKDAAMKLRLDFERSALVLRKSLIEFAHAAGWGEAVSLIDAHPALSSSVSKRFKLYLRTCKDHDDGNTNDSSTRLIEFAAREEELTRNGSQESIRARRVEVLEGLYRYPDEHGLPPDPFQGRVRAALQEVRTSETSKQTDLERRFIIEMRGKKDPREITILAMEVADTDPINGLRMLEKAITSGELGPKEADTLKKSQRALFASHSGAIPVEQRRTLRSLFLKPLIMVDTNILIEALKDDLLKELSADSLGSLNWTVERAFHWMLRRRAGEGRVLLHIPPAARGEFMHRAKSPESVLRLFSDTYIDKAVWTEVVNDAFLKQRTDAICEAFDSWRNPTLGDIGDEIDLEDFLLAHREVFQLIDEQKRKGGKSPMRTSIKGEGIYPEKGDRDIMQDAAALASTSISDVGSVLVATRDSDFRLVSRALEEEYGFGVVGDAQQLNDRVL
;
A
#
# COMPACT_ATOMS: atom_id res chain seq x y z
N MET A 1 -68.02 -47.28 26.63
CA MET A 1 -69.01 -46.45 27.38
C MET A 1 -69.63 -47.18 28.56
N GLU A 2 -70.31 -48.32 28.36
CA GLU A 2 -70.95 -49.09 29.44
C GLU A 2 -69.96 -49.58 30.52
N GLY A 3 -68.74 -49.98 30.13
CA GLY A 3 -67.66 -50.34 31.06
C GLY A 3 -67.19 -49.19 31.94
N TYR A 4 -67.02 -47.98 31.39
CA TYR A 4 -66.65 -46.78 32.17
C TYR A 4 -67.76 -46.40 33.17
N LEU A 5 -69.03 -46.52 32.76
CA LEU A 5 -70.16 -46.29 33.66
C LEU A 5 -70.17 -47.34 34.79
N HIS A 6 -69.81 -48.59 34.49
CA HIS A 6 -69.71 -49.66 35.47
C HIS A 6 -68.67 -49.36 36.54
N GLU A 7 -67.47 -48.98 36.13
CA GLU A 7 -66.36 -48.62 37.02
C GLU A 7 -66.74 -47.45 37.95
N CYS A 8 -67.43 -46.43 37.42
CA CYS A 8 -67.97 -45.32 38.22
C CYS A 8 -68.96 -45.77 39.30
N LEU A 9 -69.80 -46.77 39.00
CA LEU A 9 -70.88 -47.23 39.87
C LEU A 9 -70.44 -48.28 40.90
N GLU A 10 -69.39 -49.06 40.63
CA GLU A 10 -68.88 -50.09 41.56
C GLU A 10 -68.56 -49.51 42.94
N LEU A 11 -68.06 -48.28 42.99
CA LEU A 11 -67.66 -47.63 44.23
C LEU A 11 -68.84 -47.16 45.10
N LEU A 12 -70.07 -47.13 44.57
CA LEU A 12 -71.26 -46.66 45.32
C LEU A 12 -71.54 -47.50 46.56
N HIS A 13 -71.29 -48.81 46.53
CA HIS A 13 -71.51 -49.68 47.69
C HIS A 13 -70.67 -49.25 48.91
N ARG A 14 -69.51 -48.65 48.69
CA ARG A 14 -68.59 -48.17 49.74
C ARG A 14 -68.99 -46.82 50.33
N ALA A 15 -69.95 -46.10 49.73
CA ALA A 15 -70.32 -44.73 50.08
C ALA A 15 -71.50 -44.62 51.05
N GLY A 16 -72.23 -45.71 51.32
CA GLY A 16 -73.44 -45.71 52.16
C GLY A 16 -74.64 -45.01 51.50
N ASP A 17 -75.55 -44.48 52.32
CA ASP A 17 -76.82 -43.89 51.89
C ASP A 17 -76.81 -42.36 51.73
N ASP A 18 -75.72 -41.69 52.13
CA ASP A 18 -75.61 -40.23 52.01
C ASP A 18 -75.40 -39.79 50.55
N VAL A 19 -76.35 -39.02 50.01
CA VAL A 19 -76.36 -38.57 48.61
C VAL A 19 -75.13 -37.72 48.26
N GLY A 20 -74.67 -36.87 49.19
CA GLY A 20 -73.50 -36.02 48.97
C GLY A 20 -72.20 -36.83 48.84
N ARG A 21 -72.00 -37.83 49.69
CA ARG A 21 -70.87 -38.75 49.67
C ARG A 21 -70.91 -39.66 48.44
N ARG A 22 -72.09 -40.20 48.08
CA ARG A 22 -72.30 -41.01 46.88
C ARG A 22 -71.94 -40.23 45.61
N ARG A 23 -72.42 -38.98 45.47
CA ARG A 23 -72.07 -38.09 44.35
C ARG A 23 -70.56 -37.84 44.23
N LYS A 24 -69.86 -37.71 45.36
CA LYS A 24 -68.39 -37.54 45.36
C LYS A 24 -67.65 -38.81 44.97
N VAL A 25 -68.17 -39.99 45.33
CA VAL A 25 -67.49 -41.27 45.10
C VAL A 25 -67.56 -41.72 43.64
N ILE A 26 -68.68 -41.52 42.95
CA ILE A 26 -68.81 -41.84 41.51
C ILE A 26 -67.89 -41.00 40.61
N GLN A 27 -67.44 -39.84 41.11
CA GLN A 27 -66.55 -38.92 40.39
C GLN A 27 -65.06 -39.24 40.59
N ARG A 28 -64.72 -40.21 41.45
CA ARG A 28 -63.32 -40.54 41.77
C ARG A 28 -62.59 -41.34 40.66
N PRO A 29 -63.21 -42.34 40.00
CA PRO A 29 -62.53 -43.10 38.95
C PRO A 29 -62.20 -42.20 37.75
N ARG A 30 -61.08 -42.48 37.06
CA ARG A 30 -60.73 -41.77 35.81
C ARG A 30 -61.73 -42.00 34.69
N ALA A 31 -62.42 -43.14 34.71
CA ALA A 31 -63.59 -43.39 33.89
C ALA A 31 -64.63 -42.24 33.92
N TRP A 32 -64.77 -41.53 35.05
CA TRP A 32 -65.69 -40.39 35.16
C TRP A 32 -65.39 -39.28 34.14
N SER A 33 -64.12 -38.92 33.98
CA SER A 33 -63.67 -37.93 33.01
C SER A 33 -63.89 -38.36 31.55
N LEU A 34 -63.90 -39.67 31.30
CA LEU A 34 -64.13 -40.25 29.97
C LEU A 34 -65.62 -40.30 29.59
N LEU A 35 -66.53 -40.29 30.56
CA LEU A 35 -67.98 -40.29 30.31
C LEU A 35 -68.47 -38.93 29.75
N PRO A 36 -69.28 -38.91 28.66
CA PRO A 36 -70.07 -37.76 28.24
C PRO A 36 -71.07 -37.29 29.31
N PHE A 37 -71.56 -36.06 29.18
CA PHE A 37 -72.43 -35.45 30.20
C PHE A 37 -73.74 -36.21 30.42
N GLU A 38 -74.26 -36.85 29.38
CA GLU A 38 -75.52 -37.59 29.36
C GLU A 38 -75.39 -38.91 30.15
N TRP A 39 -74.25 -39.59 30.02
CA TRP A 39 -73.92 -40.80 30.77
C TRP A 39 -73.60 -40.49 32.24
N ARG A 40 -72.95 -39.35 32.50
CA ARG A 40 -72.74 -38.82 33.86
C ARG A 40 -74.07 -38.55 34.57
N ALA A 41 -75.10 -38.10 33.85
CA ALA A 41 -76.43 -37.88 34.40
C ALA A 41 -77.07 -39.19 34.90
N LEU A 42 -76.93 -40.30 34.15
CA LEU A 42 -77.40 -41.62 34.58
C LEU A 42 -76.69 -42.09 35.86
N ALA A 43 -75.36 -41.95 35.93
CA ALA A 43 -74.61 -42.28 37.15
C ALA A 43 -75.08 -41.47 38.38
N PHE A 44 -75.47 -40.22 38.14
CA PHE A 44 -76.00 -39.33 39.17
C PHE A 44 -77.41 -39.72 39.65
N LEU A 45 -78.27 -40.25 38.77
CA LEU A 45 -79.55 -40.84 39.18
C LEU A 45 -79.36 -41.98 40.20
N ALA A 46 -78.35 -42.83 39.98
CA ALA A 46 -77.96 -43.89 40.92
C ALA A 46 -77.32 -43.36 42.22
N ALA A 47 -76.52 -42.29 42.13
CA ALA A 47 -76.01 -41.63 43.34
C ALA A 47 -77.13 -41.02 44.19
N ASN A 48 -78.19 -40.52 43.55
CA ASN A 48 -79.34 -39.87 44.20
C ASN A 48 -80.43 -40.83 44.69
N LYS A 49 -80.36 -42.13 44.36
CA LYS A 49 -81.43 -43.10 44.61
C LYS A 49 -82.80 -42.64 44.09
N ALA A 50 -82.83 -42.11 42.87
CA ALA A 50 -84.03 -41.49 42.32
C ALA A 50 -85.20 -42.50 42.17
N ALA A 51 -86.39 -42.14 42.66
CA ALA A 51 -87.58 -43.01 42.75
C ALA A 51 -88.84 -42.36 42.11
N PRO A 52 -89.85 -43.16 41.67
CA PRO A 52 -91.13 -42.66 41.16
C PRO A 52 -92.05 -42.08 42.27
N GLU A 53 -92.91 -41.09 41.97
CA GLU A 53 -93.85 -40.54 42.97
C GLU A 53 -95.02 -41.50 43.32
N ALA A 54 -95.40 -41.52 44.60
CA ALA A 54 -96.57 -42.21 45.11
C ALA A 54 -97.84 -41.34 44.98
N ILE A 55 -98.90 -41.88 44.39
CA ILE A 55 -100.19 -41.18 44.21
C ILE A 55 -100.98 -41.24 45.54
N GLY A 56 -100.95 -40.14 46.31
CA GLY A 56 -101.95 -39.74 47.31
C GLY A 56 -101.93 -40.41 48.69
N ILE A 57 -101.66 -39.61 49.75
CA ILE A 57 -102.38 -39.48 51.04
C ILE A 57 -101.67 -38.38 51.86
N GLU A 58 -102.45 -37.45 52.42
CA GLU A 58 -102.01 -36.31 53.22
C GLU A 58 -101.18 -36.69 54.46
N ALA A 59 -100.04 -36.03 54.65
CA ALA A 59 -99.35 -35.96 55.94
C ALA A 59 -98.57 -34.63 56.10
N GLY A 60 -99.04 -33.79 57.03
CA GLY A 60 -98.24 -32.96 57.96
C GLY A 60 -97.29 -31.87 57.40
N PRO A 61 -97.43 -30.59 57.82
CA PRO A 61 -96.61 -29.49 57.30
C PRO A 61 -95.23 -29.50 57.94
N GLY A 62 -94.19 -29.84 57.17
CA GLY A 62 -92.84 -29.86 57.74
C GLY A 62 -91.75 -30.30 56.78
N ARG A 63 -91.48 -29.51 55.73
CA ARG A 63 -90.13 -29.20 55.20
C ARG A 63 -90.28 -28.44 53.90
N SER A 64 -90.13 -27.12 53.99
CA SER A 64 -89.96 -26.25 52.84
C SER A 64 -88.81 -26.75 51.96
N PRO A 65 -88.91 -26.68 50.62
CA PRO A 65 -87.81 -27.04 49.72
C PRO A 65 -86.65 -26.07 49.96
N SER A 66 -85.45 -26.60 50.18
CA SER A 66 -84.23 -25.81 50.24
C SER A 66 -84.04 -25.10 48.90
N GLN A 67 -84.26 -23.78 48.89
CA GLN A 67 -83.79 -22.92 47.82
C GLN A 67 -82.28 -23.17 47.60
N PRO A 68 -81.83 -23.33 46.35
CA PRO A 68 -80.41 -23.44 46.05
C PRO A 68 -79.70 -22.15 46.46
N GLN A 69 -78.72 -22.26 47.36
CA GLN A 69 -77.89 -21.14 47.77
C GLN A 69 -77.18 -20.54 46.56
N ARG A 70 -77.52 -19.28 46.26
CA ARG A 70 -76.70 -18.36 45.46
C ARG A 70 -75.33 -18.22 46.12
N ILE A 71 -74.28 -18.67 45.44
CA ILE A 71 -72.91 -18.22 45.68
C ILE A 71 -72.61 -17.16 44.61
N GLY A 72 -72.53 -15.88 44.99
CA GLY A 72 -71.85 -14.83 44.21
C GLY A 72 -70.34 -14.86 44.54
N ARG A 73 -69.38 -14.50 43.69
CA ARG A 73 -69.24 -13.60 42.51
C ARG A 73 -68.26 -14.31 41.53
N ARG A 74 -68.24 -14.20 40.19
CA ARG A 74 -68.24 -13.05 39.26
C ARG A 74 -68.49 -13.63 37.84
N GLY A 75 -69.37 -13.02 37.03
CA GLY A 75 -69.53 -13.30 35.59
C GLY A 75 -70.68 -14.26 35.25
N GLY A 76 -71.77 -13.73 34.69
CA GLY A 76 -73.04 -14.46 34.51
C GLY A 76 -73.05 -15.52 33.42
N ARG A 77 -73.62 -16.69 33.73
CA ARG A 77 -74.26 -17.63 32.79
C ARG A 77 -75.30 -18.48 33.52
N GLY A 78 -76.59 -18.25 33.23
CA GLY A 78 -77.71 -19.21 33.32
C GLY A 78 -78.03 -19.89 34.67
N LYS A 79 -79.26 -20.43 34.79
CA LYS A 79 -79.53 -21.50 35.77
C LYS A 79 -78.57 -22.65 35.44
N VAL A 80 -77.62 -22.95 36.32
CA VAL A 80 -76.82 -24.19 36.17
C VAL A 80 -77.78 -25.36 36.35
N ARG A 81 -78.17 -25.99 35.24
CA ARG A 81 -78.83 -27.29 35.23
C ARG A 81 -77.95 -28.26 36.04
N SER A 82 -78.53 -28.97 37.00
CA SER A 82 -77.80 -30.02 37.72
C SER A 82 -77.31 -31.06 36.69
N ILE A 83 -76.25 -31.82 37.00
CA ILE A 83 -75.83 -32.94 36.13
C ILE A 83 -77.01 -33.91 35.91
N ASP A 84 -77.92 -34.02 36.88
CA ASP A 84 -79.19 -34.77 36.81
C ASP A 84 -80.15 -34.31 35.68
N ASP A 85 -80.02 -33.06 35.23
CA ASP A 85 -80.86 -32.41 34.21
C ASP A 85 -80.23 -32.47 32.81
N ARG A 86 -79.05 -33.08 32.68
CA ARG A 86 -78.32 -33.27 31.41
C ARG A 86 -78.55 -34.66 30.80
N LEU A 87 -79.56 -35.37 31.28
CA LEU A 87 -80.01 -36.60 30.64
C LEU A 87 -80.43 -36.28 29.20
N ALA A 88 -80.03 -37.12 28.25
CA ALA A 88 -80.36 -36.91 26.85
C ALA A 88 -81.88 -36.93 26.61
N GLY A 89 -82.38 -36.16 25.63
CA GLY A 89 -83.81 -36.03 25.36
C GLY A 89 -84.42 -37.35 24.85
N PRO A 90 -85.71 -37.64 25.12
CA PRO A 90 -86.33 -38.90 24.69
C PRO A 90 -86.16 -39.20 23.21
N PHE A 91 -86.40 -38.21 22.33
CA PHE A 91 -86.27 -38.37 20.88
C PHE A 91 -84.82 -38.41 20.39
N ASP A 92 -83.93 -37.61 20.99
CA ASP A 92 -82.50 -37.57 20.63
C ASP A 92 -81.80 -38.91 20.90
N VAL A 93 -82.17 -39.56 22.00
CA VAL A 93 -81.63 -40.88 22.38
C VAL A 93 -82.15 -42.00 21.49
N LEU A 94 -83.38 -41.90 21.02
CA LEU A 94 -83.93 -42.87 20.08
C LEU A 94 -83.18 -42.84 18.74
N ALA A 95 -82.79 -41.64 18.31
CA ALA A 95 -82.01 -41.40 17.09
C ALA A 95 -80.49 -41.66 17.22
N SER A 96 -79.95 -41.85 18.43
CA SER A 96 -78.51 -42.10 18.61
C SER A 96 -78.13 -43.56 18.29
N ASP A 97 -76.84 -43.82 18.07
CA ASP A 97 -76.32 -45.19 17.89
C ASP A 97 -76.02 -45.90 19.22
N GLU A 98 -76.52 -45.37 20.34
CA GLU A 98 -76.24 -45.91 21.68
C GLU A 98 -76.95 -47.27 21.92
N PRO A 99 -76.43 -48.10 22.85
CA PRO A 99 -77.00 -49.40 23.14
C PRO A 99 -78.49 -49.32 23.50
N ALA A 100 -79.27 -50.34 23.09
CA ALA A 100 -80.72 -50.39 23.39
C ALA A 100 -81.02 -50.25 24.89
N ALA A 101 -80.14 -50.78 25.75
CA ALA A 101 -80.23 -50.66 27.20
C ALA A 101 -80.01 -49.23 27.70
N TYR A 102 -79.07 -48.46 27.12
CA TYR A 102 -78.93 -47.03 27.40
C TYR A 102 -80.19 -46.27 27.00
N LYS A 103 -80.72 -46.54 25.80
CA LYS A 103 -81.94 -45.88 25.30
C LYS A 103 -83.13 -46.14 26.20
N LEU A 104 -83.33 -47.39 26.60
CA LEU A 104 -84.39 -47.79 27.52
C LEU A 104 -84.22 -47.14 28.90
N ALA A 105 -83.01 -47.10 29.46
CA ALA A 105 -82.73 -46.45 30.74
C ALA A 105 -83.06 -44.96 30.73
N VAL A 106 -82.72 -44.23 29.67
CA VAL A 106 -83.04 -42.80 29.54
C VAL A 106 -84.56 -42.58 29.45
N LEU A 107 -85.27 -43.39 28.66
CA LEU A 107 -86.74 -43.30 28.56
C LEU A 107 -87.43 -43.62 29.89
N CYS A 108 -86.99 -44.65 30.62
CA CYS A 108 -87.49 -44.97 31.97
C CYS A 108 -87.29 -43.80 32.95
N ALA A 109 -86.11 -43.16 32.91
CA ALA A 109 -85.83 -42.00 33.76
C ALA A 109 -86.69 -40.77 33.43
N HIS A 110 -87.03 -40.53 32.16
CA HIS A 110 -87.95 -39.44 31.77
C HIS A 110 -89.41 -39.74 32.15
N LYS A 111 -89.87 -40.99 31.98
CA LYS A 111 -91.24 -41.40 32.32
C LYS A 111 -91.57 -41.23 33.81
N GLY A 112 -90.58 -41.38 34.69
CA GLY A 112 -90.78 -41.29 36.14
C GLY A 112 -90.44 -39.96 36.81
N LYS A 113 -90.09 -38.89 36.07
CA LYS A 113 -89.79 -37.56 36.65
C LYS A 113 -91.07 -36.71 36.86
N PRO A 114 -91.18 -35.94 37.96
CA PRO A 114 -92.36 -35.11 38.25
C PRO A 114 -92.50 -33.94 37.27
N GLY A 115 -93.70 -33.75 36.72
CA GLY A 115 -94.05 -32.58 35.89
C GLY A 115 -93.61 -32.61 34.43
N ALA A 116 -93.17 -33.76 33.90
CA ALA A 116 -92.88 -33.94 32.47
C ALA A 116 -94.14 -34.38 31.69
N SER A 117 -94.48 -33.70 30.60
CA SER A 117 -95.52 -34.13 29.67
C SER A 117 -95.07 -35.39 28.93
N TRP A 118 -95.43 -36.57 29.42
CA TRP A 118 -95.11 -37.84 28.78
C TRP A 118 -95.95 -38.03 27.50
N ASP A 119 -95.30 -38.36 26.39
CA ASP A 119 -95.97 -38.72 25.14
C ASP A 119 -96.24 -40.22 25.09
N ALA A 120 -97.53 -40.58 25.00
CA ALA A 120 -97.98 -41.97 24.91
C ALA A 120 -97.43 -42.71 23.66
N SER A 121 -97.00 -41.99 22.63
CA SER A 121 -96.37 -42.59 21.44
C SER A 121 -95.07 -43.34 21.79
N LEU A 122 -94.33 -42.87 22.82
CA LEU A 122 -93.07 -43.44 23.26
C LEU A 122 -93.23 -44.80 23.96
N ASP A 123 -94.42 -45.14 24.45
CA ASP A 123 -94.68 -46.44 25.10
C ASP A 123 -94.51 -47.62 24.12
N SER A 124 -94.82 -47.40 22.84
CA SER A 124 -94.60 -48.39 21.77
C SER A 124 -93.11 -48.64 21.53
N GLN A 125 -92.30 -47.58 21.52
CA GLN A 125 -90.85 -47.67 21.31
C GLN A 125 -90.12 -48.23 22.53
N MET A 126 -90.54 -47.89 23.75
CA MET A 126 -90.06 -48.55 24.96
C MET A 126 -90.32 -50.05 24.89
N SER A 127 -91.49 -50.48 24.43
CA SER A 127 -91.83 -51.90 24.29
C SER A 127 -90.96 -52.62 23.25
N ALA A 128 -90.62 -51.96 22.14
CA ALA A 128 -89.64 -52.48 21.19
C ALA A 128 -88.24 -52.61 21.81
N LEU A 129 -87.77 -51.60 22.54
CA LEU A 129 -86.48 -51.64 23.23
C LEU A 129 -86.42 -52.73 24.32
N ARG A 130 -87.53 -52.98 25.03
CA ARG A 130 -87.65 -54.10 25.99
C ARG A 130 -87.38 -55.44 25.30
N SER A 131 -87.98 -55.69 24.14
CA SER A 131 -87.76 -56.92 23.38
C SER A 131 -86.31 -57.10 22.92
N VAL A 132 -85.59 -56.00 22.68
CA VAL A 132 -84.16 -56.05 22.37
C VAL A 132 -83.34 -56.32 23.63
N CYS A 133 -83.70 -55.71 24.76
CA CYS A 133 -83.03 -55.92 26.05
C CYS A 133 -83.27 -57.34 26.62
N GLU A 134 -84.33 -58.04 26.23
CA GLU A 134 -84.55 -59.46 26.57
C GLU A 134 -83.45 -60.39 26.03
N LYS A 135 -82.76 -59.99 24.95
CA LYS A 135 -81.59 -60.73 24.45
C LYS A 135 -80.41 -60.65 25.42
N GLY A 136 -80.44 -59.66 26.31
CA GLY A 136 -79.53 -59.44 27.43
C GLY A 136 -78.85 -58.07 27.39
N ILE A 137 -78.43 -57.60 28.56
CA ILE A 137 -77.89 -56.26 28.78
C ILE A 137 -76.57 -56.31 29.56
N HIS A 138 -75.74 -55.26 29.41
CA HIS A 138 -74.49 -55.14 30.16
C HIS A 138 -74.74 -55.11 31.68
N PRO A 139 -73.88 -55.72 32.54
CA PRO A 139 -74.06 -55.78 34.00
C PRO A 139 -74.27 -54.42 34.68
N VAL A 140 -73.74 -53.36 34.09
CA VAL A 140 -73.89 -51.98 34.57
C VAL A 140 -75.33 -51.54 34.75
N TRP A 141 -76.23 -51.98 33.87
CA TRP A 141 -77.63 -51.55 33.88
C TRP A 141 -78.39 -52.16 35.04
N ILE A 142 -78.09 -53.42 35.38
CA ILE A 142 -78.61 -54.05 36.61
C ILE A 142 -78.07 -53.33 37.84
N ARG A 143 -76.79 -52.97 37.83
CA ARG A 143 -76.19 -52.22 38.95
C ARG A 143 -76.87 -50.85 39.11
N LEU A 144 -77.11 -50.16 38.01
CA LEU A 144 -77.81 -48.88 37.97
C LEU A 144 -79.25 -49.02 38.50
N ALA A 145 -79.97 -50.07 38.10
CA ALA A 145 -81.34 -50.39 38.55
C ALA A 145 -81.45 -50.66 40.06
N ARG A 146 -80.45 -51.35 40.63
CA ARG A 146 -80.39 -51.59 42.08
C ARG A 146 -80.23 -50.31 42.88
N GLU A 147 -79.48 -49.34 42.34
CA GLU A 147 -79.16 -48.10 43.04
C GLU A 147 -80.18 -46.98 42.75
N ALA A 148 -80.93 -47.04 41.63
CA ALA A 148 -81.98 -46.09 41.25
C ALA A 148 -83.32 -46.79 41.00
N PRO A 149 -84.30 -46.72 41.93
CA PRO A 149 -85.62 -47.33 41.77
C PRO A 149 -86.38 -46.93 40.50
N LEU A 150 -86.17 -45.73 39.95
CA LEU A 150 -86.73 -45.30 38.65
C LEU A 150 -86.36 -46.23 37.48
N LEU A 151 -85.26 -46.94 37.59
CA LEU A 151 -84.72 -47.82 36.55
C LEU A 151 -84.86 -49.30 36.93
N ALA A 152 -85.67 -49.63 37.94
CA ALA A 152 -85.82 -50.99 38.46
C ALA A 152 -86.22 -52.02 37.39
N GLU A 153 -86.92 -51.60 36.33
CA GLU A 153 -87.27 -52.44 35.17
C GLU A 153 -86.02 -53.08 34.53
N MET A 154 -84.90 -52.36 34.52
CA MET A 154 -83.65 -52.85 33.93
C MET A 154 -83.08 -54.07 34.67
N ALA A 155 -83.48 -54.32 35.92
CA ALA A 155 -83.06 -55.51 36.67
C ALA A 155 -83.72 -56.81 36.21
N GLN A 156 -84.73 -56.75 35.33
CA GLN A 156 -85.49 -57.92 34.86
C GLN A 156 -84.85 -58.62 33.64
N PHE A 157 -83.91 -57.96 32.96
CA PHE A 157 -83.28 -58.49 31.74
C PHE A 157 -82.02 -59.34 32.07
N PRO A 158 -81.70 -60.36 31.25
CA PRO A 158 -80.51 -61.20 31.45
C PRO A 158 -79.20 -60.45 31.20
N VAL A 159 -78.08 -60.91 31.77
CA VAL A 159 -76.74 -60.27 31.61
C VAL A 159 -75.93 -60.98 30.54
N ILE A 160 -75.25 -60.21 29.68
CA ILE A 160 -74.27 -60.73 28.70
C ILE A 160 -72.86 -60.23 29.07
N GLU A 161 -71.86 -61.11 29.00
CA GLU A 161 -70.44 -60.71 29.06
C GLU A 161 -69.97 -60.17 27.70
N ALA A 162 -69.21 -59.06 27.69
CA ALA A 162 -68.79 -58.42 26.45
C ALA A 162 -67.84 -59.33 25.62
N GLU A 163 -68.04 -59.38 24.30
CA GLU A 163 -67.19 -60.15 23.38
C GLU A 163 -65.76 -59.55 23.33
N ASN A 164 -64.74 -60.41 23.37
CA ASN A 164 -63.35 -60.02 23.14
C ASN A 164 -63.18 -59.64 21.67
N ARG A 165 -62.68 -58.43 21.40
CA ARG A 165 -62.38 -57.95 20.03
C ARG A 165 -61.00 -58.45 19.60
N ASP A 166 -60.93 -59.00 18.39
CA ASP A 166 -59.66 -59.21 17.69
C ASP A 166 -59.24 -57.89 17.01
N PHE A 167 -57.96 -57.53 17.12
CA PHE A 167 -57.39 -56.31 16.53
C PHE A 167 -56.36 -56.66 15.44
N ASP A 168 -56.43 -56.00 14.29
CA ASP A 168 -55.37 -56.02 13.27
C ASP A 168 -54.43 -54.82 13.51
N SER A 169 -53.15 -55.09 13.79
CA SER A 169 -52.15 -54.07 14.10
C SER A 169 -51.40 -53.52 12.88
N GLY A 170 -51.56 -54.13 11.70
CA GLY A 170 -50.73 -53.85 10.53
C GLY A 170 -50.73 -52.38 10.07
N ASP A 171 -51.92 -51.79 9.92
CA ASP A 171 -52.06 -50.41 9.42
C ASP A 171 -51.61 -49.37 10.46
N TRP A 172 -51.80 -49.65 11.76
CA TRP A 172 -51.40 -48.76 12.84
C TRP A 172 -49.87 -48.70 13.02
N VAL A 173 -49.19 -49.85 12.87
CA VAL A 173 -47.72 -49.92 12.91
C VAL A 173 -47.12 -49.22 11.69
N LYS A 174 -47.67 -49.40 10.48
CA LYS A 174 -47.21 -48.69 9.29
C LYS A 174 -47.37 -47.16 9.39
N ALA A 175 -48.46 -46.71 10.01
CA ALA A 175 -48.70 -45.29 10.22
C ALA A 175 -47.75 -44.64 11.24
N ALA A 176 -46.90 -45.41 11.93
CA ALA A 176 -45.87 -44.90 12.84
C ALA A 176 -44.53 -44.55 12.15
N CYS A 177 -44.46 -44.60 10.82
CA CYS A 177 -43.32 -44.16 10.01
C CYS A 177 -43.30 -42.62 9.81
N PHE A 178 -43.11 -41.86 10.90
CA PHE A 178 -42.98 -40.40 10.86
C PHE A 178 -41.91 -39.92 11.86
N ASP A 179 -41.48 -38.65 11.75
CA ASP A 179 -40.59 -38.04 12.74
C ASP A 179 -41.31 -37.83 14.07
N PRO A 180 -40.86 -38.39 15.22
CA PRO A 180 -41.48 -38.15 16.53
C PRO A 180 -41.63 -36.68 16.92
N LEU A 181 -40.81 -35.78 16.35
CA LEU A 181 -40.92 -34.34 16.59
C LEU A 181 -41.98 -33.66 15.72
N ASP A 182 -42.48 -34.32 14.66
CA ASP A 182 -43.62 -33.85 13.89
C ASP A 182 -44.93 -34.08 14.64
N ARG A 183 -45.41 -32.99 15.22
CA ARG A 183 -46.65 -32.95 16.01
C ARG A 183 -47.91 -33.20 15.17
N GLY A 184 -47.86 -32.92 13.86
CA GLY A 184 -48.96 -33.17 12.94
C GLY A 184 -49.18 -34.67 12.78
N SER A 185 -48.15 -35.36 12.32
CA SER A 185 -48.14 -36.81 12.13
C SER A 185 -48.39 -37.58 13.45
N LEU A 186 -47.79 -37.16 14.56
CA LEU A 186 -48.05 -37.77 15.88
C LEU A 186 -49.53 -37.67 16.30
N ARG A 187 -50.18 -36.54 16.01
CA ARG A 187 -51.60 -36.34 16.34
C ARG A 187 -52.51 -37.20 15.49
N GLU A 188 -52.19 -37.34 14.21
CA GLU A 188 -52.94 -38.19 13.27
C GLU A 188 -52.82 -39.67 13.67
N TRP A 189 -51.61 -40.13 13.98
CA TRP A 189 -51.36 -41.48 14.43
C TRP A 189 -52.06 -41.82 15.76
N LEU A 190 -51.98 -40.94 16.76
CA LEU A 190 -52.72 -41.11 18.02
C LEU A 190 -54.25 -41.04 17.86
N SER A 191 -54.73 -40.62 16.68
CA SER A 191 -56.15 -40.57 16.38
C SER A 191 -56.73 -41.85 15.81
N MET A 192 -55.87 -42.77 15.38
CA MET A 192 -56.25 -44.11 14.91
C MET A 192 -56.75 -44.99 16.06
N GLU A 193 -57.46 -46.07 15.73
CA GLU A 193 -57.83 -47.09 16.70
C GLU A 193 -56.58 -47.84 17.18
N LEU A 194 -56.45 -48.01 18.50
CA LEU A 194 -55.30 -48.70 19.10
C LEU A 194 -55.43 -50.21 18.89
N PRO A 195 -54.34 -50.90 18.53
CA PRO A 195 -54.36 -52.34 18.26
C PRO A 195 -54.31 -53.21 19.53
N PHE A 196 -54.63 -52.66 20.70
CA PHE A 196 -54.65 -53.37 21.97
C PHE A 196 -55.67 -52.76 22.92
N ALA A 197 -56.19 -53.59 23.84
CA ALA A 197 -57.15 -53.15 24.84
C ALA A 197 -56.49 -52.24 25.89
N THR A 198 -57.07 -51.07 26.11
CA THR A 198 -56.67 -50.10 27.12
C THR A 198 -57.60 -50.10 28.33
N ASN A 199 -57.07 -49.73 29.49
CA ASN A 199 -57.88 -49.44 30.68
C ASN A 199 -58.20 -47.94 30.80
N SER A 200 -59.10 -47.58 31.71
CA SER A 200 -59.56 -46.20 31.91
C SER A 200 -58.45 -45.23 32.34
N GLU A 201 -57.41 -45.70 33.02
CA GLU A 201 -56.23 -44.91 33.39
C GLU A 201 -55.35 -44.60 32.16
N GLN A 202 -55.18 -45.57 31.25
CA GLN A 202 -54.47 -45.43 29.98
C GLN A 202 -55.21 -44.50 29.01
N ASP A 203 -56.52 -44.71 28.84
CA ASP A 203 -57.36 -43.89 27.97
C ASP A 203 -57.38 -42.42 28.42
N HIS A 204 -57.44 -42.17 29.73
CA HIS A 204 -57.39 -40.83 30.28
C HIS A 204 -56.04 -40.14 30.01
N ALA A 205 -54.93 -40.88 30.15
CA ALA A 205 -53.60 -40.35 29.85
C ALA A 205 -53.45 -40.02 28.35
N LEU A 206 -53.89 -40.91 27.46
CA LEU A 206 -53.87 -40.68 26.01
C LEU A 206 -54.79 -39.54 25.58
N GLN A 207 -55.98 -39.43 26.17
CA GLN A 207 -56.89 -38.31 25.89
C GLN A 207 -56.27 -36.96 26.33
N SER A 208 -55.55 -36.93 27.45
CA SER A 208 -54.85 -35.73 27.92
C SER A 208 -53.76 -35.30 26.92
N ILE A 209 -52.98 -36.25 26.39
CA ILE A 209 -51.96 -36.01 25.37
C ILE A 209 -52.61 -35.54 24.05
N ARG A 210 -53.68 -36.19 23.59
CA ARG A 210 -54.42 -35.81 22.37
C ARG A 210 -55.00 -34.38 22.46
N GLN A 211 -55.54 -34.00 23.62
CA GLN A 211 -56.03 -32.64 23.84
C GLN A 211 -54.92 -31.59 23.86
N ASP A 212 -53.77 -31.91 24.47
CA ASP A 212 -52.61 -31.02 24.53
C ASP A 212 -52.00 -30.81 23.13
N LEU A 213 -51.99 -31.86 22.30
CA LEU A 213 -51.63 -31.80 20.87
C LEU A 213 -52.62 -30.96 20.05
N ALA A 214 -53.92 -31.06 20.31
CA ALA A 214 -54.94 -30.26 19.62
C ALA A 214 -54.90 -28.76 19.98
N GLY A 215 -54.35 -28.41 21.15
CA GLY A 215 -54.33 -27.05 21.70
C GLY A 215 -53.30 -26.08 21.08
N GLY A 216 -52.56 -26.48 20.06
CA GLY A 216 -51.60 -25.63 19.32
C GLY A 216 -50.27 -25.31 20.04
N ARG A 217 -50.19 -25.50 21.36
CA ARG A 217 -48.96 -25.43 22.16
C ARG A 217 -48.82 -26.66 23.04
N ALA A 218 -48.36 -27.76 22.45
CA ALA A 218 -48.03 -28.98 23.16
C ALA A 218 -46.95 -28.75 24.23
N ARG A 219 -47.08 -29.42 25.37
CA ARG A 219 -46.17 -29.40 26.52
C ARG A 219 -45.64 -30.82 26.78
N PRO A 220 -44.59 -31.25 26.07
CA PRO A 220 -44.12 -32.63 26.14
C PRO A 220 -43.69 -33.08 27.54
N ASP A 221 -43.19 -32.19 28.39
CA ASP A 221 -42.85 -32.52 29.78
C ASP A 221 -44.07 -32.95 30.62
N MET A 222 -45.27 -32.43 30.31
CA MET A 222 -46.51 -32.86 30.96
C MET A 222 -46.93 -34.26 30.53
N TRP A 223 -46.56 -34.70 29.32
CA TRP A 223 -46.88 -36.03 28.83
C TRP A 223 -46.21 -37.09 29.68
N ILE A 224 -44.95 -36.88 30.07
CA ILE A 224 -44.21 -37.77 30.99
C ILE A 224 -44.94 -37.94 32.31
N ARG A 225 -45.55 -36.86 32.82
CA ARG A 225 -46.32 -36.89 34.06
C ARG A 225 -47.64 -37.64 33.90
N TRP A 226 -48.30 -37.52 32.75
CA TRP A 226 -49.54 -38.25 32.47
C TRP A 226 -49.30 -39.73 32.16
N MET A 227 -48.17 -40.05 31.55
CA MET A 227 -47.77 -41.43 31.27
C MET A 227 -47.47 -42.24 32.55
N ARG A 228 -47.10 -41.60 33.66
CA ARG A 228 -46.75 -42.32 34.91
C ARG A 228 -47.98 -42.50 35.82
N PRO A 229 -48.37 -43.74 36.22
CA PRO A 229 -47.80 -45.04 35.83
C PRO A 229 -48.47 -45.67 34.59
N SER A 230 -49.55 -45.09 34.08
CA SER A 230 -50.53 -45.77 33.22
C SER A 230 -50.01 -46.20 31.84
N LEU A 231 -49.09 -45.44 31.24
CA LEU A 231 -48.50 -45.69 29.90
C LEU A 231 -47.00 -45.98 30.00
N ARG A 232 -46.56 -46.66 31.06
CA ARG A 232 -45.16 -47.08 31.27
C ARG A 232 -45.07 -48.58 31.47
N GLY A 233 -44.04 -49.21 30.90
CA GLY A 233 -43.79 -50.65 31.01
C GLY A 233 -44.78 -51.48 30.21
N LEU A 234 -45.25 -50.95 29.08
CA LEU A 234 -46.14 -51.68 28.18
C LEU A 234 -45.37 -52.74 27.39
N SER A 235 -46.06 -53.73 26.83
CA SER A 235 -45.48 -54.79 25.99
C SER A 235 -46.05 -54.78 24.57
N GLY A 236 -45.32 -55.30 23.59
CA GLY A 236 -45.77 -55.37 22.19
C GLY A 236 -46.00 -53.99 21.59
N GLU A 237 -47.10 -53.80 20.86
CA GLU A 237 -47.51 -52.53 20.24
C GLU A 237 -47.66 -51.39 21.28
N GLY A 238 -47.96 -51.72 22.54
CA GLY A 238 -47.98 -50.74 23.62
C GLY A 238 -46.60 -50.18 23.96
N ALA A 239 -45.53 -50.98 23.86
CA ALA A 239 -44.16 -50.49 24.03
C ALA A 239 -43.74 -49.56 22.87
N LEU A 240 -44.24 -49.81 21.66
CA LEU A 240 -44.02 -48.91 20.51
C LEU A 240 -44.68 -47.54 20.76
N LEU A 241 -45.92 -47.53 21.28
CA LEU A 241 -46.60 -46.31 21.72
C LEU A 241 -45.82 -45.56 22.80
N GLU A 242 -45.36 -46.28 23.83
CA GLU A 242 -44.54 -45.69 24.89
C GLU A 242 -43.24 -45.08 24.34
N GLY A 243 -42.52 -45.82 23.50
CA GLY A 243 -41.26 -45.41 22.90
C GLY A 243 -41.38 -44.15 22.03
N ILE A 244 -42.37 -44.10 21.13
CA ILE A 244 -42.60 -42.95 20.25
C ILE A 244 -43.03 -41.72 21.06
N LEU A 245 -43.90 -41.87 22.07
CA LEU A 245 -44.28 -40.74 22.94
C LEU A 245 -43.10 -40.19 23.74
N LEU A 246 -42.18 -41.05 24.19
CA LEU A 246 -40.94 -40.63 24.85
C LEU A 246 -39.98 -39.93 23.88
N ALA A 247 -39.86 -40.43 22.65
CA ALA A 247 -39.06 -39.82 21.60
C ALA A 247 -39.59 -38.42 21.22
N SER A 248 -40.91 -38.30 21.11
CA SER A 248 -41.63 -37.04 20.84
C SER A 248 -41.45 -36.00 21.95
N ALA A 249 -41.11 -36.45 23.17
CA ALA A 249 -40.77 -35.62 24.31
C ALA A 249 -39.26 -35.46 24.55
N SER A 250 -38.44 -35.92 23.59
CA SER A 250 -36.97 -35.89 23.62
C SER A 250 -36.38 -36.47 24.92
N LYS A 251 -36.88 -37.63 25.35
CA LYS A 251 -36.36 -38.33 26.55
C LYS A 251 -35.51 -39.53 26.17
N ASP A 252 -34.34 -39.66 26.79
CA ASP A 252 -33.38 -40.75 26.53
C ASP A 252 -33.96 -42.15 26.77
N ALA A 253 -34.90 -42.25 27.72
CA ALA A 253 -35.63 -43.49 28.02
C ALA A 253 -36.39 -44.07 26.80
N ALA A 254 -36.61 -43.28 25.74
CA ALA A 254 -37.20 -43.77 24.49
C ALA A 254 -36.37 -44.88 23.85
N ARG A 255 -35.03 -44.78 23.86
CA ARG A 255 -34.16 -45.80 23.26
C ARG A 255 -34.23 -47.13 24.00
N GLU A 256 -34.25 -47.08 25.33
CA GLU A 256 -34.37 -48.29 26.15
C GLU A 256 -35.68 -49.02 25.88
N VAL A 257 -36.78 -48.29 25.76
CA VAL A 257 -38.11 -48.85 25.49
C VAL A 257 -38.19 -49.40 24.07
N LEU A 258 -37.75 -48.64 23.06
CA LEU A 258 -37.76 -49.08 21.66
C LEU A 258 -36.82 -50.28 21.43
N GLY A 259 -35.65 -50.30 22.06
CA GLY A 259 -34.69 -51.41 21.96
C GLY A 259 -35.15 -52.72 22.63
N SER A 260 -36.19 -52.67 23.46
CA SER A 260 -36.79 -53.86 24.07
C SER A 260 -37.67 -54.66 23.10
N LEU A 261 -38.08 -54.07 21.97
CA LEU A 261 -38.89 -54.71 20.94
C LEU A 261 -38.00 -55.52 19.98
N LYS A 262 -38.34 -56.80 19.76
CA LYS A 262 -37.63 -57.71 18.84
C LYS A 262 -38.63 -58.46 17.95
N GLY A 263 -38.32 -58.64 16.66
CA GLY A 263 -39.15 -59.36 15.68
C GLY A 263 -39.51 -58.51 14.45
N GLU A 264 -40.12 -59.15 13.44
CA GLU A 264 -40.59 -58.49 12.21
C GLU A 264 -41.79 -57.57 12.47
N GLY A 265 -41.85 -56.40 11.82
CA GLY A 265 -42.90 -55.39 11.99
C GLY A 265 -42.54 -54.33 13.05
N PRO A 266 -43.09 -54.37 14.28
CA PRO A 266 -42.84 -53.36 15.30
C PRO A 266 -41.38 -53.28 15.78
N GLY A 267 -40.60 -54.37 15.69
CA GLY A 267 -39.18 -54.36 16.06
C GLY A 267 -38.29 -53.61 15.06
N GLU A 268 -38.55 -53.77 13.77
CA GLU A 268 -37.83 -53.07 12.69
C GLU A 268 -38.09 -51.56 12.74
N LEU A 269 -39.35 -51.17 12.92
CA LEU A 269 -39.73 -49.77 13.07
C LEU A 269 -39.12 -49.13 14.33
N ALA A 270 -39.11 -49.86 15.45
CA ALA A 270 -38.49 -49.39 16.69
C ALA A 270 -36.97 -49.19 16.53
N SER A 271 -36.30 -50.06 15.76
CA SER A 271 -34.89 -49.89 15.40
C SER A 271 -34.67 -48.60 14.61
N ARG A 272 -35.46 -48.31 13.57
CA ARG A 272 -35.36 -47.08 12.78
C ARG A 272 -35.58 -45.80 13.60
N HIS A 273 -36.58 -45.80 14.49
CA HIS A 273 -36.76 -44.69 15.45
C HIS A 273 -35.56 -44.54 16.40
N SER A 274 -34.99 -45.65 16.85
CA SER A 274 -33.77 -45.64 17.68
C SER A 274 -32.56 -45.07 16.93
N MET A 275 -32.40 -45.38 15.63
CA MET A 275 -31.35 -44.80 14.76
C MET A 275 -31.49 -43.29 14.65
N LEU A 276 -32.72 -42.78 14.46
CA LEU A 276 -32.98 -41.34 14.35
C LEU A 276 -32.63 -40.61 15.64
N ILE A 277 -33.00 -41.18 16.79
CA ILE A 277 -32.59 -40.65 18.09
C ILE A 277 -31.06 -40.75 18.22
N GLY A 278 -30.46 -41.85 17.73
CA GLY A 278 -29.02 -42.12 17.53
C GLY A 278 -28.26 -40.91 17.03
N ILE A 279 -28.48 -40.63 15.76
CA ILE A 279 -27.79 -39.59 15.01
C ILE A 279 -28.04 -38.20 15.60
N ARG A 280 -29.27 -37.92 16.05
CA ARG A 280 -29.59 -36.61 16.66
C ARG A 280 -28.86 -36.35 17.97
N SER A 281 -28.35 -37.38 18.65
CA SER A 281 -27.55 -37.24 19.86
C SER A 281 -26.03 -37.33 19.59
N GLY A 282 -25.59 -37.39 18.33
CA GLY A 282 -24.18 -37.49 17.94
C GLY A 282 -23.63 -38.92 17.80
N GLU A 283 -24.47 -39.96 17.76
CA GLU A 283 -24.03 -41.33 17.48
C GLU A 283 -24.00 -41.59 15.97
N LEU A 284 -22.79 -41.61 15.37
CA LEU A 284 -22.59 -41.62 13.92
C LEU A 284 -22.16 -42.97 13.34
N SER A 285 -22.14 -44.04 14.15
CA SER A 285 -21.79 -45.40 13.74
C SER A 285 -22.65 -45.92 12.59
N GLU A 286 -23.92 -45.52 12.53
CA GLU A 286 -24.90 -45.95 11.51
C GLU A 286 -25.23 -44.83 10.51
N TRP A 287 -24.34 -43.84 10.34
CA TRP A 287 -24.56 -42.68 9.46
C TRP A 287 -24.94 -43.09 8.03
N ARG A 288 -24.21 -44.03 7.41
CA ARG A 288 -24.51 -44.54 6.05
C ARG A 288 -25.89 -45.19 5.96
N ALA A 289 -26.29 -45.94 6.98
CA ALA A 289 -27.59 -46.59 7.01
C ALA A 289 -28.73 -45.56 7.07
N CYS A 290 -28.50 -44.41 7.70
CA CYS A 290 -29.48 -43.33 7.79
C CYS A 290 -29.49 -42.43 6.54
N ALA A 291 -28.32 -42.17 5.94
CA ALA A 291 -28.19 -41.39 4.71
C ALA A 291 -28.80 -42.09 3.49
N ASN A 292 -28.77 -43.43 3.45
CA ASN A 292 -29.21 -44.25 2.31
C ASN A 292 -30.64 -44.81 2.45
N GLN A 293 -31.50 -44.23 3.29
CA GLN A 293 -32.89 -44.67 3.40
C GLN A 293 -33.64 -44.39 2.09
N GLU A 294 -34.18 -45.45 1.46
CA GLU A 294 -34.85 -45.37 0.14
C GLU A 294 -36.36 -45.11 0.24
N GLU A 295 -36.98 -45.37 1.39
CA GLU A 295 -38.43 -45.24 1.56
C GLU A 295 -38.87 -43.76 1.59
N ASP A 296 -40.01 -43.46 0.98
CA ASP A 296 -40.62 -42.12 0.93
C ASP A 296 -41.63 -41.92 2.07
N ASP A 297 -41.19 -42.21 3.29
CA ASP A 297 -41.94 -42.00 4.52
C ASP A 297 -41.29 -40.91 5.40
N GLY A 298 -42.07 -40.35 6.33
CA GLY A 298 -41.63 -39.22 7.15
C GLY A 298 -40.48 -39.57 8.10
N LEU A 299 -40.30 -40.84 8.47
CA LEU A 299 -39.19 -41.28 9.31
C LEU A 299 -37.89 -41.44 8.48
N SER A 300 -37.99 -42.00 7.27
CA SER A 300 -36.86 -42.08 6.32
C SER A 300 -36.33 -40.72 5.91
N GLU A 301 -37.20 -39.74 5.65
CA GLU A 301 -36.78 -38.36 5.39
C GLU A 301 -36.06 -37.75 6.59
N ALA A 302 -36.60 -37.92 7.80
CA ALA A 302 -35.98 -37.42 9.01
C ALA A 302 -34.59 -38.04 9.29
N LEU A 303 -34.42 -39.34 9.00
CA LEU A 303 -33.14 -40.04 9.08
C LEU A 303 -32.11 -39.46 8.10
N ARG A 304 -32.49 -39.26 6.84
CA ARG A 304 -31.61 -38.64 5.81
C ARG A 304 -31.20 -37.23 6.21
N VAL A 305 -32.16 -36.38 6.60
CA VAL A 305 -31.90 -35.00 7.01
C VAL A 305 -30.98 -34.95 8.23
N ALA A 306 -31.21 -35.79 9.25
CA ALA A 306 -30.37 -35.83 10.44
C ALA A 306 -28.94 -36.30 10.14
N ALA A 307 -28.77 -37.24 9.22
CA ALA A 307 -27.45 -37.70 8.77
C ALA A 307 -26.68 -36.57 8.06
N TRP A 308 -27.30 -35.93 7.05
CA TRP A 308 -26.63 -34.89 6.25
C TRP A 308 -26.33 -33.60 7.02
N ARG A 309 -27.08 -33.29 8.10
CA ARG A 309 -26.73 -32.18 9.00
C ARG A 309 -25.42 -32.39 9.77
N ASN A 310 -25.09 -33.64 10.10
CA ASN A 310 -23.92 -34.00 10.91
C ASN A 310 -22.79 -34.61 10.06
N VAL A 311 -22.69 -34.22 8.79
CA VAL A 311 -21.67 -34.74 7.87
C VAL A 311 -20.24 -34.40 8.31
N GLU A 312 -20.06 -33.32 9.06
CA GLU A 312 -18.77 -32.82 9.59
C GLU A 312 -18.08 -33.83 10.51
N ASP A 313 -18.86 -34.49 11.35
CA ASP A 313 -18.37 -35.40 12.38
C ASP A 313 -18.28 -36.85 11.88
N CYS A 314 -18.63 -37.09 10.60
CA CYS A 314 -18.62 -38.43 10.02
C CYS A 314 -17.24 -38.77 9.45
N ALA A 315 -16.61 -39.84 9.98
CA ALA A 315 -15.31 -40.35 9.51
C ALA A 315 -15.39 -41.15 8.19
N VAL A 316 -16.55 -41.18 7.54
CA VAL A 316 -16.82 -42.04 6.39
C VAL A 316 -16.58 -41.27 5.09
N GLU A 317 -15.82 -41.85 4.16
CA GLU A 317 -15.69 -41.32 2.81
C GLU A 317 -17.05 -41.40 2.07
N VAL A 318 -17.50 -40.24 1.58
CA VAL A 318 -18.78 -40.03 0.89
C VAL A 318 -18.46 -39.73 -0.57
N SER A 319 -19.19 -40.36 -1.51
CA SER A 319 -18.96 -40.12 -2.93
C SER A 319 -19.52 -38.78 -3.39
N ALA A 320 -18.96 -38.25 -4.48
CA ALA A 320 -19.44 -37.10 -5.25
C ALA A 320 -20.97 -37.06 -5.40
N LYS A 321 -21.54 -38.17 -5.90
CA LYS A 321 -22.96 -38.34 -6.13
C LYS A 321 -23.78 -38.28 -4.84
N ASP A 322 -23.24 -38.83 -3.76
CA ASP A 322 -23.91 -38.83 -2.46
C ASP A 322 -23.90 -37.43 -1.84
N LEU A 323 -22.82 -36.66 -2.01
CA LEU A 323 -22.74 -35.27 -1.53
C LEU A 323 -23.79 -34.36 -2.19
N LEU A 324 -23.96 -34.48 -3.52
CA LEU A 324 -24.99 -33.76 -4.27
C LEU A 324 -26.41 -34.17 -3.82
N ASN A 325 -26.65 -35.48 -3.69
CA ASN A 325 -27.92 -35.98 -3.16
C ASN A 325 -28.19 -35.45 -1.74
N GLY A 326 -27.17 -35.39 -0.89
CA GLY A 326 -27.27 -34.85 0.47
C GLY A 326 -27.63 -33.37 0.50
N ALA A 327 -27.04 -32.59 -0.42
CA ALA A 327 -27.38 -31.17 -0.59
C ALA A 327 -28.83 -30.98 -1.07
N GLU A 328 -29.30 -31.80 -2.01
CA GLU A 328 -30.70 -31.80 -2.46
C GLU A 328 -31.67 -32.14 -1.33
N VAL A 329 -31.35 -33.16 -0.51
CA VAL A 329 -32.16 -33.56 0.65
C VAL A 329 -32.35 -32.40 1.63
N LEU A 330 -31.29 -31.67 1.96
CA LEU A 330 -31.37 -30.52 2.88
C LEU A 330 -32.11 -29.34 2.24
N SER A 331 -31.87 -29.08 0.95
CA SER A 331 -32.52 -28.00 0.19
C SER A 331 -34.04 -28.19 0.10
N ARG A 332 -34.50 -29.44 -0.15
CA ARG A 332 -35.93 -29.79 -0.24
C ARG A 332 -36.72 -29.43 1.02
N VAL A 333 -36.08 -29.52 2.18
CA VAL A 333 -36.69 -29.24 3.49
C VAL A 333 -36.47 -27.78 3.93
N GLY A 334 -35.76 -26.98 3.13
CA GLY A 334 -35.46 -25.57 3.41
C GLY A 334 -34.43 -25.36 4.52
N GLU A 335 -33.56 -26.34 4.77
CA GLU A 335 -32.50 -26.28 5.79
C GLU A 335 -31.21 -25.66 5.26
N SER A 336 -30.42 -25.02 6.13
CA SER A 336 -29.14 -24.44 5.74
C SER A 336 -28.08 -25.53 5.53
N LEU A 337 -27.42 -25.52 4.37
CA LEU A 337 -26.30 -26.42 4.08
C LEU A 337 -25.11 -26.15 5.03
N PRO A 338 -24.57 -27.17 5.71
CA PRO A 338 -23.34 -27.06 6.49
C PRO A 338 -22.16 -26.54 5.66
N ASN A 339 -21.24 -25.82 6.30
CA ASN A 339 -20.14 -25.14 5.59
C ASN A 339 -19.20 -26.14 4.90
N THR A 340 -18.88 -27.25 5.56
CA THR A 340 -18.08 -28.34 4.99
C THR A 340 -18.76 -29.03 3.81
N LEU A 341 -20.08 -29.23 3.85
CA LEU A 341 -20.84 -29.82 2.75
C LEU A 341 -20.75 -28.92 1.51
N ARG A 342 -20.90 -27.60 1.71
CA ARG A 342 -20.76 -26.60 0.64
C ARG A 342 -19.40 -26.70 -0.06
N TRP A 343 -18.31 -26.71 0.70
CA TRP A 343 -16.96 -26.77 0.13
C TRP A 343 -16.63 -28.14 -0.49
N ARG A 344 -17.08 -29.25 0.10
CA ARG A 344 -16.90 -30.59 -0.49
C ARG A 344 -17.67 -30.75 -1.81
N VAL A 345 -18.90 -30.25 -1.88
CA VAL A 345 -19.69 -30.23 -3.13
C VAL A 345 -19.05 -29.31 -4.15
N ALA A 346 -18.60 -28.11 -3.75
CA ALA A 346 -17.93 -27.18 -4.65
C ALA A 346 -16.65 -27.78 -5.24
N SER A 347 -15.80 -28.41 -4.42
CA SER A 347 -14.56 -29.07 -4.85
C SER A 347 -14.81 -30.23 -5.81
N ASP A 348 -15.83 -31.05 -5.53
CA ASP A 348 -16.23 -32.12 -6.44
C ASP A 348 -16.74 -31.59 -7.80
N LEU A 349 -17.61 -30.56 -7.79
CA LEU A 349 -18.12 -29.93 -9.00
C LEU A 349 -17.00 -29.28 -9.84
N VAL A 350 -16.01 -28.67 -9.19
CA VAL A 350 -14.79 -28.17 -9.85
C VAL A 350 -14.02 -29.31 -10.51
N SER A 351 -13.84 -30.45 -9.82
CA SER A 351 -13.15 -31.62 -10.39
C SER A 351 -13.86 -32.24 -11.61
N GLN A 352 -15.16 -31.95 -11.77
CA GLN A 352 -15.99 -32.36 -12.90
C GLN A 352 -16.14 -31.25 -13.97
N SER A 353 -15.38 -30.15 -13.86
CA SER A 353 -15.45 -28.97 -14.76
C SER A 353 -16.84 -28.30 -14.81
N MET A 354 -17.51 -28.21 -13.66
CA MET A 354 -18.83 -27.60 -13.49
C MET A 354 -18.76 -26.37 -12.56
N ALA A 355 -17.84 -25.44 -12.84
CA ALA A 355 -17.55 -24.29 -11.97
C ALA A 355 -18.75 -23.36 -11.72
N SER A 356 -19.68 -23.23 -12.66
CA SER A 356 -20.90 -22.39 -12.48
C SER A 356 -21.83 -22.94 -11.41
N GLU A 357 -21.92 -24.26 -11.28
CA GLU A 357 -22.73 -24.92 -10.25
C GLU A 357 -21.99 -24.89 -8.91
N ALA A 358 -20.67 -25.07 -8.93
CA ALA A 358 -19.80 -24.97 -7.76
C ALA A 358 -19.91 -23.59 -7.08
N LEU A 359 -19.98 -22.50 -7.88
CA LEU A 359 -20.14 -21.14 -7.38
C LEU A 359 -21.36 -21.00 -6.46
N GLY A 360 -22.50 -21.61 -6.80
CA GLY A 360 -23.72 -21.53 -6.00
C GLY A 360 -23.59 -22.12 -4.59
N PHE A 361 -22.65 -23.05 -4.39
CA PHE A 361 -22.33 -23.64 -3.09
C PHE A 361 -21.25 -22.85 -2.34
N ALA A 362 -20.25 -22.34 -3.05
CA ALA A 362 -19.16 -21.56 -2.47
C ALA A 362 -19.60 -20.15 -2.02
N GLU A 363 -20.57 -19.54 -2.70
CA GLU A 363 -21.06 -18.20 -2.35
C GLU A 363 -21.72 -18.16 -0.97
N GLY A 364 -21.20 -17.31 -0.09
CA GLY A 364 -21.66 -17.20 1.30
C GLY A 364 -21.18 -18.33 2.21
N ALA A 365 -20.28 -19.20 1.75
CA ALA A 365 -19.54 -20.13 2.59
C ALA A 365 -18.37 -19.42 3.30
N VAL A 366 -17.94 -19.95 4.45
CA VAL A 366 -16.85 -19.42 5.26
C VAL A 366 -15.56 -20.17 4.93
N PHE A 367 -14.47 -19.44 4.68
CA PHE A 367 -13.14 -20.02 4.49
C PHE A 367 -12.56 -20.46 5.85
N SER A 368 -12.20 -21.73 6.00
CA SER A 368 -11.64 -22.26 7.24
C SER A 368 -10.31 -22.99 7.07
N VAL A 369 -9.98 -23.45 5.85
CA VAL A 369 -8.74 -24.16 5.51
C VAL A 369 -8.29 -23.74 4.11
N GLY A 370 -6.99 -23.81 3.81
CA GLY A 370 -6.41 -23.52 2.49
C GLY A 370 -7.07 -24.26 1.32
N GLU A 371 -7.59 -25.47 1.52
CA GLU A 371 -8.34 -26.22 0.48
C GLU A 371 -9.58 -25.47 -0.01
N HIS A 372 -10.26 -24.72 0.87
CA HIS A 372 -11.40 -23.89 0.50
C HIS A 372 -10.96 -22.74 -0.40
N ALA A 373 -9.80 -22.15 -0.12
CA ALA A 373 -9.22 -21.08 -0.92
C ALA A 373 -8.79 -21.58 -2.30
N SER A 374 -8.17 -22.76 -2.38
CA SER A 374 -7.84 -23.42 -3.65
C SER A 374 -9.10 -23.65 -4.48
N THR A 375 -10.12 -24.28 -3.89
CA THR A 375 -11.39 -24.55 -4.58
C THR A 375 -12.05 -23.25 -5.08
N ALA A 376 -12.00 -22.18 -4.29
CA ALA A 376 -12.55 -20.89 -4.71
C ALA A 376 -11.76 -20.27 -5.86
N LEU A 377 -10.44 -20.43 -5.89
CA LEU A 377 -9.58 -19.96 -6.97
C LEU A 377 -9.85 -20.73 -8.27
N ASP A 378 -10.00 -22.05 -8.20
CA ASP A 378 -10.41 -22.88 -9.35
C ASP A 378 -11.77 -22.44 -9.92
N ILE A 379 -12.74 -22.09 -9.06
CA ILE A 379 -14.02 -21.55 -9.50
C ILE A 379 -13.84 -20.19 -10.19
N LEU A 380 -13.04 -19.29 -9.60
CA LEU A 380 -12.82 -17.94 -10.12
C LEU A 380 -12.04 -17.90 -11.45
N ALA A 381 -11.30 -18.96 -11.76
CA ALA A 381 -10.61 -19.10 -13.04
C ALA A 381 -11.58 -19.33 -14.21
N GLU A 382 -12.68 -20.03 -13.97
CA GLU A 382 -13.72 -20.30 -14.98
C GLU A 382 -14.91 -19.33 -14.90
N VAL A 383 -15.22 -18.79 -13.71
CA VAL A 383 -16.44 -18.00 -13.44
C VAL A 383 -16.14 -16.75 -12.62
N GLU A 384 -16.37 -15.56 -13.20
CA GLU A 384 -16.20 -14.29 -12.50
C GLU A 384 -17.26 -14.10 -11.38
N SER A 385 -16.82 -13.96 -10.13
CA SER A 385 -17.67 -13.59 -8.98
C SER A 385 -16.97 -12.58 -8.06
N GLU A 386 -17.47 -11.35 -8.01
CA GLU A 386 -16.96 -10.31 -7.10
C GLU A 386 -17.20 -10.66 -5.62
N SER A 387 -18.31 -11.36 -5.31
CA SER A 387 -18.66 -11.82 -3.97
C SER A 387 -17.61 -12.79 -3.44
N LEU A 388 -17.31 -13.83 -4.22
CA LEU A 388 -16.36 -14.87 -3.82
C LEU A 388 -14.93 -14.33 -3.76
N ASN A 389 -14.53 -13.51 -4.74
CA ASN A 389 -13.20 -12.89 -4.76
C ASN A 389 -12.97 -11.97 -3.54
N ARG A 390 -13.96 -11.13 -3.18
CA ARG A 390 -13.87 -10.28 -1.98
C ARG A 390 -13.80 -11.11 -0.69
N ALA A 391 -14.61 -12.14 -0.56
CA ALA A 391 -14.59 -13.02 0.61
C ALA A 391 -13.24 -13.75 0.76
N LEU A 392 -12.65 -14.17 -0.37
CA LEU A 392 -11.30 -14.76 -0.39
C LEU A 392 -10.25 -13.74 0.07
N CYS A 393 -10.21 -12.53 -0.51
CA CYS A 393 -9.27 -11.47 -0.12
C CYS A 393 -9.38 -11.10 1.37
N GLU A 394 -10.60 -11.01 1.92
CA GLU A 394 -10.82 -10.76 3.35
C GLU A 394 -10.26 -11.91 4.20
N SER A 395 -10.43 -13.15 3.77
CA SER A 395 -9.99 -14.34 4.51
C SER A 395 -8.47 -14.48 4.61
N ILE A 396 -7.71 -14.06 3.58
CA ILE A 396 -6.23 -14.10 3.53
C ILE A 396 -5.60 -13.43 4.76
N THR A 397 -6.23 -12.39 5.31
CA THR A 397 -5.72 -11.68 6.49
C THR A 397 -5.67 -12.52 7.77
N SER A 398 -6.43 -13.61 7.83
CA SER A 398 -6.60 -14.48 9.01
C SER A 398 -6.15 -15.92 8.79
N MET A 399 -5.62 -16.23 7.61
CA MET A 399 -5.14 -17.57 7.25
C MET A 399 -3.83 -17.92 7.98
N ASP A 400 -3.63 -19.21 8.23
CA ASP A 400 -2.36 -19.77 8.69
C ASP A 400 -1.32 -19.86 7.56
N GLU A 401 -0.07 -20.14 7.93
CA GLU A 401 1.08 -20.17 7.00
C GLU A 401 0.89 -21.20 5.87
N ASP A 402 0.38 -22.39 6.16
CA ASP A 402 0.19 -23.45 5.15
C ASP A 402 -0.91 -23.06 4.16
N SER A 403 -2.01 -22.49 4.66
CA SER A 403 -3.10 -21.97 3.81
C SER A 403 -2.64 -20.84 2.90
N LEU A 404 -1.83 -19.90 3.41
CA LEU A 404 -1.27 -18.80 2.62
C LEU A 404 -0.32 -19.31 1.53
N LEU A 405 0.49 -20.33 1.82
CA LEU A 405 1.38 -20.96 0.85
C LEU A 405 0.59 -21.64 -0.28
N MET A 406 -0.53 -22.30 0.03
CA MET A 406 -1.39 -22.89 -1.00
C MET A 406 -1.95 -21.82 -1.94
N VAL A 407 -2.43 -20.69 -1.39
CA VAL A 407 -2.94 -19.56 -2.19
C VAL A 407 -1.84 -18.96 -3.06
N MET A 408 -0.65 -18.76 -2.52
CA MET A 408 0.49 -18.16 -3.22
C MET A 408 0.97 -19.03 -4.40
N ARG A 409 0.93 -20.37 -4.26
CA ARG A 409 1.39 -21.34 -5.26
C ARG A 409 0.32 -21.71 -6.30
N HIS A 410 -0.90 -21.23 -6.14
CA HIS A 410 -1.99 -21.58 -7.04
C HIS A 410 -1.79 -20.94 -8.42
N GLU A 411 -1.60 -21.75 -9.46
CA GLU A 411 -1.25 -21.26 -10.81
C GLU A 411 -2.35 -20.38 -11.42
N GLU A 412 -3.62 -20.73 -11.19
CA GLU A 412 -4.76 -19.99 -11.74
C GLU A 412 -5.13 -18.74 -10.94
N ALA A 413 -4.48 -18.52 -9.79
CA ALA A 413 -4.73 -17.33 -8.99
C ALA A 413 -4.14 -16.08 -9.65
N SER A 414 -4.91 -14.99 -9.64
CA SER A 414 -4.40 -13.69 -10.11
C SER A 414 -3.14 -13.28 -9.33
N ILE A 415 -2.22 -12.60 -10.01
CA ILE A 415 -0.98 -12.08 -9.41
C ILE A 415 -1.27 -11.25 -8.15
N GLN A 416 -2.38 -10.51 -8.11
CA GLN A 416 -2.76 -9.69 -6.96
C GLN A 416 -3.09 -10.53 -5.71
N ILE A 417 -3.82 -11.64 -5.88
CA ILE A 417 -4.17 -12.54 -4.77
C ILE A 417 -2.91 -13.25 -4.25
N ARG A 418 -2.09 -13.77 -5.17
CA ARG A 418 -0.81 -14.40 -4.82
C ARG A 418 0.13 -13.41 -4.10
N LEU A 419 0.16 -12.16 -4.55
CA LEU A 419 0.94 -11.09 -3.92
C LEU A 419 0.44 -10.79 -2.49
N GLN A 420 -0.87 -10.69 -2.27
CA GLN A 420 -1.43 -10.49 -0.93
C GLN A 420 -1.06 -11.61 0.03
N ALA A 421 -1.12 -12.87 -0.43
CA ALA A 421 -0.68 -14.01 0.36
C ALA A 421 0.82 -13.95 0.67
N ALA A 422 1.67 -13.63 -0.32
CA ALA A 422 3.11 -13.45 -0.13
C ALA A 422 3.45 -12.33 0.86
N SER A 423 2.79 -11.18 0.78
CA SER A 423 2.98 -10.07 1.73
C SER A 423 2.60 -10.47 3.16
N LYS A 424 1.52 -11.25 3.35
CA LYS A 424 1.13 -11.74 4.67
C LYS A 424 2.10 -12.78 5.22
N LEU A 425 2.59 -13.69 4.38
CA LEU A 425 3.66 -14.62 4.76
C LEU A 425 4.92 -13.89 5.20
N TRP A 426 5.30 -12.83 4.48
CA TRP A 426 6.44 -11.99 4.85
C TRP A 426 6.24 -11.30 6.21
N GLU A 427 5.08 -10.67 6.44
CA GLU A 427 4.73 -10.02 7.71
C GLU A 427 4.73 -11.00 8.90
N SER A 428 4.38 -12.27 8.67
CA SER A 428 4.40 -13.31 9.70
C SER A 428 5.83 -13.74 10.11
N GLY A 429 6.86 -13.30 9.38
CA GLY A 429 8.26 -13.61 9.64
C GLY A 429 8.69 -15.00 9.17
N SER A 430 8.04 -15.56 8.14
CA SER A 430 8.42 -16.87 7.61
C SER A 430 9.77 -16.82 6.89
N ILE A 431 10.82 -17.28 7.58
CA ILE A 431 12.18 -17.38 7.01
C ILE A 431 12.25 -18.53 6.00
N ARG A 432 11.46 -19.59 6.18
CA ARG A 432 11.53 -20.84 5.39
C ARG A 432 11.17 -20.63 3.92
N HIS A 433 10.25 -19.70 3.64
CA HIS A 433 9.70 -19.47 2.30
C HIS A 433 10.18 -18.15 1.69
N THR A 434 11.26 -17.58 2.21
CA THR A 434 11.80 -16.29 1.75
C THR A 434 12.02 -16.24 0.23
N ASP A 435 12.60 -17.29 -0.36
CA ASP A 435 12.84 -17.34 -1.82
C ASP A 435 11.52 -17.27 -2.61
N GLU A 436 10.53 -18.10 -2.26
CA GLU A 436 9.22 -18.12 -2.93
C GLU A 436 8.48 -16.78 -2.80
N ILE A 437 8.56 -16.14 -1.62
CA ILE A 437 7.98 -14.81 -1.39
C ILE A 437 8.67 -13.75 -2.28
N LEU A 438 10.00 -13.77 -2.36
CA LEU A 438 10.74 -12.85 -3.22
C LEU A 438 10.48 -13.11 -4.71
N ASN A 439 10.27 -14.38 -5.10
CA ASN A 439 9.87 -14.75 -6.46
C ASN A 439 8.54 -14.09 -6.80
N MET A 440 7.55 -14.19 -5.90
CA MET A 440 6.26 -13.52 -6.05
C MET A 440 6.36 -12.00 -6.17
N PHE A 441 7.14 -11.34 -5.31
CA PHE A 441 7.33 -9.90 -5.39
C PHE A 441 7.99 -9.48 -6.71
N THR A 442 8.90 -10.30 -7.23
CA THR A 442 9.56 -10.06 -8.52
C THR A 442 8.60 -10.24 -9.70
N GLU A 443 7.84 -11.33 -9.73
CA GLU A 443 6.82 -11.59 -10.77
C GLU A 443 5.74 -10.50 -10.81
N ALA A 444 5.28 -10.06 -9.63
CA ALA A 444 4.30 -9.00 -9.48
C ALA A 444 4.88 -7.59 -9.74
N ALA A 445 6.20 -7.48 -9.91
CA ALA A 445 6.93 -6.20 -9.94
C ALA A 445 6.64 -5.30 -8.73
N ASP A 446 6.43 -5.89 -7.55
CA ASP A 446 6.26 -5.19 -6.28
C ASP A 446 7.63 -4.79 -5.71
N ILE A 447 8.15 -3.70 -6.27
CA ILE A 447 9.49 -3.20 -5.97
C ILE A 447 9.61 -2.70 -4.53
N GLU A 448 8.55 -2.14 -3.96
CA GLU A 448 8.58 -1.63 -2.58
C GLU A 448 8.72 -2.78 -1.58
N SER A 449 7.97 -3.86 -1.78
CA SER A 449 8.10 -5.07 -0.94
C SER A 449 9.47 -5.73 -1.10
N LEU A 450 10.04 -5.77 -2.31
CA LEU A 450 11.42 -6.26 -2.53
C LEU A 450 12.45 -5.43 -1.75
N VAL A 451 12.37 -4.09 -1.84
CA VAL A 451 13.31 -3.21 -1.15
C VAL A 451 13.17 -3.34 0.36
N ALA A 452 11.94 -3.36 0.89
CA ALA A 452 11.70 -3.58 2.31
C ALA A 452 12.30 -4.92 2.79
N ALA A 453 12.21 -5.97 1.98
CA ALA A 453 12.84 -7.25 2.29
C ALA A 453 14.37 -7.14 2.34
N PHE A 454 15.00 -6.50 1.35
CA PHE A 454 16.45 -6.30 1.32
C PHE A 454 16.98 -5.40 2.46
N GLU A 455 16.21 -4.39 2.88
CA GLU A 455 16.55 -3.55 4.03
C GLU A 455 16.48 -4.32 5.36
N SER A 456 15.53 -5.25 5.48
CA SER A 456 15.38 -6.08 6.68
C SER A 456 16.52 -7.09 6.86
N ASP A 457 17.00 -7.68 5.76
CA ASP A 457 18.11 -8.62 5.77
C ASP A 457 19.10 -8.32 4.62
N SER A 458 20.18 -7.62 5.00
CA SER A 458 21.27 -7.28 4.08
C SER A 458 21.93 -8.48 3.39
N SER A 459 21.81 -9.70 3.93
CA SER A 459 22.36 -10.90 3.30
C SER A 459 21.64 -11.26 1.99
N LEU A 460 20.35 -10.93 1.88
CA LEU A 460 19.55 -11.13 0.67
C LEU A 460 20.07 -10.32 -0.51
N SER A 461 20.66 -9.15 -0.26
CA SER A 461 21.28 -8.34 -1.33
C SER A 461 22.45 -9.05 -2.00
N ARG A 462 23.12 -9.97 -1.29
CA ARG A 462 24.20 -10.78 -1.88
C ARG A 462 23.68 -11.98 -2.63
N ALA A 463 22.57 -12.56 -2.16
CA ALA A 463 21.95 -13.73 -2.76
C ALA A 463 21.20 -13.40 -4.06
N TYR A 464 20.51 -12.24 -4.12
CA TYR A 464 19.68 -11.83 -5.25
C TYR A 464 20.11 -10.48 -5.85
N PRO A 465 21.36 -10.35 -6.33
CA PRO A 465 21.89 -9.05 -6.75
C PRO A 465 21.13 -8.44 -7.93
N HIS A 466 20.66 -9.26 -8.89
CA HIS A 466 19.87 -8.78 -10.04
C HIS A 466 18.53 -8.17 -9.61
N ARG A 467 17.87 -8.71 -8.57
CA ARG A 467 16.63 -8.14 -8.02
C ARG A 467 16.86 -6.83 -7.30
N VAL A 468 18.00 -6.66 -6.64
CA VAL A 468 18.37 -5.36 -6.05
C VAL A 468 18.63 -4.32 -7.13
N LEU A 469 19.32 -4.69 -8.22
CA LEU A 469 19.54 -3.80 -9.36
C LEU A 469 18.24 -3.45 -10.08
N LEU A 470 17.32 -4.42 -10.25
CA LEU A 470 15.96 -4.17 -10.70
C LEU A 470 15.28 -3.10 -9.83
N SER A 471 15.32 -3.29 -8.50
CA SER A 471 14.73 -2.35 -7.55
C SER A 471 15.35 -0.96 -7.64
N TRP A 472 16.66 -0.86 -7.84
CA TRP A 472 17.34 0.43 -8.04
C TRP A 472 16.78 1.23 -9.22
N HIS A 473 16.43 0.56 -10.32
CA HIS A 473 15.90 1.25 -11.51
C HIS A 473 14.39 1.49 -11.45
N LEU A 474 13.64 0.65 -10.74
CA LEU A 474 12.18 0.65 -10.79
C LEU A 474 11.48 1.12 -9.51
N LEU A 475 12.21 1.40 -8.42
CA LEU A 475 11.60 1.87 -7.18
C LEU A 475 10.83 3.17 -7.44
N PRO A 476 9.51 3.22 -7.15
CA PRO A 476 8.71 4.41 -7.34
C PRO A 476 9.27 5.58 -6.52
N GLY A 477 9.24 6.79 -7.09
CA GLY A 477 9.65 7.99 -6.38
C GLY A 477 8.80 8.25 -5.14
N SER A 478 7.53 7.85 -5.15
CA SER A 478 6.63 7.98 -4.00
C SER A 478 7.04 7.14 -2.78
N SER A 479 8.00 6.23 -2.95
CA SER A 479 8.45 5.35 -1.88
C SER A 479 9.10 6.13 -0.74
N ARG A 480 8.91 5.64 0.48
CA ARG A 480 9.52 6.21 1.70
C ARG A 480 10.91 5.66 2.00
N THR A 481 11.40 4.73 1.19
CA THR A 481 12.73 4.13 1.34
C THR A 481 13.80 5.21 1.37
N ASP A 482 14.75 5.05 2.29
CA ASP A 482 15.91 5.92 2.35
C ASP A 482 16.83 5.69 1.12
N ARG A 483 17.22 6.78 0.47
CA ARG A 483 18.04 6.73 -0.75
C ARG A 483 19.45 6.22 -0.44
N ASP A 484 20.00 6.55 0.73
CA ASP A 484 21.33 6.12 1.12
C ASP A 484 21.35 4.61 1.39
N SER A 485 20.31 4.09 2.04
CA SER A 485 20.06 2.65 2.21
C SER A 485 20.06 1.90 0.88
N LEU A 486 19.26 2.34 -0.11
CA LEU A 486 19.21 1.69 -1.43
C LEU A 486 20.56 1.74 -2.17
N THR A 487 21.33 2.82 -1.97
CA THR A 487 22.67 2.97 -2.55
C THR A 487 23.65 1.95 -1.95
N GLU A 488 23.60 1.69 -0.65
CA GLU A 488 24.43 0.68 0.01
C GLU A 488 24.02 -0.76 -0.37
N LEU A 489 22.72 -1.03 -0.53
CA LEU A 489 22.23 -2.32 -1.04
C LEU A 489 22.75 -2.57 -2.47
N ARG A 490 22.70 -1.56 -3.33
CA ARG A 490 23.26 -1.64 -4.69
C ARG A 490 24.76 -1.90 -4.68
N LYS A 491 25.54 -1.19 -3.87
CA LYS A 491 27.00 -1.42 -3.74
C LYS A 491 27.32 -2.84 -3.29
N THR A 492 26.52 -3.39 -2.36
CA THR A 492 26.70 -4.76 -1.88
C THR A 492 26.39 -5.77 -2.98
N SER A 493 25.31 -5.55 -3.72
CA SER A 493 24.86 -6.42 -4.81
C SER A 493 25.83 -6.44 -6.00
N LEU A 494 26.38 -5.28 -6.38
CA LEU A 494 27.38 -5.19 -7.44
C LEU A 494 28.66 -5.98 -7.10
N LYS A 495 29.01 -6.13 -5.82
CA LYS A 495 30.19 -6.91 -5.41
C LYS A 495 30.00 -8.42 -5.48
N SER A 496 28.76 -8.89 -5.42
CA SER A 496 28.39 -10.31 -5.36
C SER A 496 27.76 -10.85 -6.64
N ILE A 497 27.59 -10.01 -7.67
CA ILE A 497 26.90 -10.40 -8.91
C ILE A 497 27.61 -11.56 -9.65
N ASP A 498 28.95 -11.60 -9.63
CA ASP A 498 29.77 -12.69 -10.20
C ASP A 498 29.58 -14.04 -9.47
N GLU A 499 29.31 -13.96 -8.18
CA GLU A 499 29.22 -15.11 -7.28
C GLU A 499 27.77 -15.62 -7.15
N SER A 500 26.80 -14.89 -7.71
CA SER A 500 25.38 -15.23 -7.64
C SER A 500 24.98 -16.30 -8.63
N ALA A 501 24.08 -17.19 -8.21
CA ALA A 501 23.38 -18.08 -9.13
C ALA A 501 22.51 -17.24 -10.09
N GLY A 502 22.20 -17.81 -11.26
CA GLY A 502 21.20 -17.22 -12.16
C GLY A 502 19.86 -17.01 -11.44
N ASP A 503 19.10 -16.00 -11.85
CA ASP A 503 17.77 -15.73 -11.31
C ASP A 503 16.73 -16.44 -12.18
N ASP A 504 16.10 -17.48 -11.64
CA ASP A 504 15.15 -18.31 -12.40
C ASP A 504 13.81 -17.59 -12.70
N VAL A 505 13.53 -16.47 -12.01
CA VAL A 505 12.29 -15.69 -12.20
C VAL A 505 12.46 -14.59 -13.23
N LEU A 506 13.64 -13.98 -13.31
CA LEU A 506 13.91 -12.93 -14.28
C LEU A 506 14.17 -13.51 -15.67
N SER A 507 13.40 -13.05 -16.67
CA SER A 507 13.66 -13.43 -18.06
C SER A 507 15.04 -12.98 -18.53
N ASP A 508 15.65 -13.69 -19.49
CA ASP A 508 16.93 -13.29 -20.09
C ASP A 508 16.91 -11.86 -20.64
N ALA A 509 15.76 -11.40 -21.15
CA ALA A 509 15.57 -10.03 -21.60
C ALA A 509 15.55 -9.04 -20.42
N SER A 510 14.91 -9.38 -19.30
CA SER A 510 14.91 -8.55 -18.09
C SER A 510 16.32 -8.39 -17.53
N VAL A 511 17.07 -9.48 -17.44
CA VAL A 511 18.45 -9.45 -16.93
C VAL A 511 19.38 -8.65 -17.84
N ALA A 512 19.23 -8.80 -19.17
CA ALA A 512 19.98 -8.01 -20.15
C ALA A 512 19.61 -6.50 -20.08
N LEU A 513 18.34 -6.15 -19.88
CA LEU A 513 17.92 -4.75 -19.70
C LEU A 513 18.45 -4.14 -18.40
N ILE A 514 18.41 -4.87 -17.28
CA ILE A 514 19.01 -4.42 -16.00
C ILE A 514 20.50 -4.17 -16.21
N SER A 515 21.17 -5.10 -16.89
CA SER A 515 22.59 -5.00 -17.23
C SER A 515 22.87 -3.76 -18.08
N LEU A 516 22.07 -3.50 -19.12
CA LEU A 516 22.18 -2.30 -19.95
C LEU A 516 22.00 -1.00 -19.14
N LEU A 517 21.02 -0.96 -18.23
CA LEU A 517 20.73 0.21 -17.38
C LEU A 517 21.82 0.52 -16.36
N ASP A 518 22.55 -0.51 -15.91
CA ASP A 518 23.73 -0.40 -15.05
C ASP A 518 25.05 -0.27 -15.83
N GLY A 519 25.04 -0.52 -17.14
CA GLY A 519 26.23 -0.49 -18.00
C GLY A 519 27.11 -1.74 -17.89
N LEU A 520 26.54 -2.89 -17.52
CA LEU A 520 27.23 -4.17 -17.41
C LEU A 520 27.42 -4.81 -18.80
N PRO A 521 28.58 -5.43 -19.09
CA PRO A 521 28.80 -6.14 -20.35
C PRO A 521 27.94 -7.43 -20.39
N ARG A 522 26.92 -7.47 -21.24
CA ARG A 522 26.10 -8.67 -21.46
C ARG A 522 25.58 -8.72 -22.90
N ASP A 523 25.33 -9.94 -23.37
CA ASP A 523 24.68 -10.17 -24.65
C ASP A 523 23.25 -9.59 -24.66
N MET A 524 22.90 -8.92 -25.75
CA MET A 524 21.64 -8.21 -25.95
C MET A 524 20.69 -8.96 -26.89
N ASP A 525 21.05 -10.16 -27.36
CA ASP A 525 20.23 -10.94 -28.29
C ASP A 525 18.82 -11.21 -27.77
N SER A 526 18.65 -11.44 -26.46
CA SER A 526 17.34 -11.58 -25.82
C SER A 526 16.48 -10.31 -25.90
N VAL A 527 17.09 -9.13 -25.81
CA VAL A 527 16.43 -7.83 -25.97
C VAL A 527 16.14 -7.54 -27.44
N HIS A 528 17.08 -7.90 -28.32
CA HIS A 528 16.91 -7.77 -29.77
C HIS A 528 15.71 -8.58 -30.27
N GLY A 529 15.52 -9.79 -29.74
CA GLY A 529 14.39 -10.66 -30.07
C GLY A 529 13.02 -10.09 -29.70
N LYS A 530 12.94 -9.10 -28.81
CA LYS A 530 11.69 -8.47 -28.37
C LYS A 530 11.28 -7.25 -29.22
N LEU A 531 12.20 -6.64 -29.95
CA LEU A 531 11.97 -5.41 -30.70
C LEU A 531 11.73 -5.69 -32.19
N ASP A 532 10.94 -4.83 -32.85
CA ASP A 532 10.78 -4.89 -34.30
C ASP A 532 11.99 -4.27 -35.03
N SER A 533 12.00 -4.36 -36.36
CA SER A 533 13.14 -3.85 -37.16
C SER A 533 13.42 -2.35 -36.96
N ASP A 534 12.37 -1.57 -36.70
CA ASP A 534 12.48 -0.12 -36.48
C ASP A 534 12.99 0.18 -35.06
N GLY A 535 12.55 -0.58 -34.06
CA GLY A 535 13.06 -0.55 -32.69
C GLY A 535 14.53 -0.94 -32.62
N LEU A 536 14.93 -2.04 -33.28
CA LEU A 536 16.32 -2.48 -33.38
C LEU A 536 17.22 -1.42 -34.03
N ARG A 537 16.77 -0.85 -35.15
CA ARG A 537 17.51 0.23 -35.82
C ARG A 537 17.66 1.45 -34.92
N SER A 538 16.59 1.82 -34.21
CA SER A 538 16.60 2.96 -33.29
C SER A 538 17.53 2.72 -32.11
N LEU A 539 17.49 1.53 -31.50
CA LEU A 539 18.40 1.13 -30.44
C LEU A 539 19.86 1.16 -30.94
N ASN A 540 20.16 0.60 -32.11
CA ASN A 540 21.52 0.61 -32.67
C ASN A 540 22.02 2.03 -32.99
N GLU A 541 21.15 2.93 -33.43
CA GLU A 541 21.52 4.34 -33.63
C GLU A 541 21.76 5.09 -32.32
N VAL A 542 20.94 4.82 -31.28
CA VAL A 542 21.19 5.29 -29.90
C VAL A 542 22.56 4.78 -29.45
N ARG A 543 22.85 3.50 -29.69
CA ARG A 543 24.12 2.88 -29.34
C ARG A 543 25.29 3.57 -30.02
N ARG A 544 25.18 3.83 -31.32
CA ARG A 544 26.20 4.55 -32.08
C ARG A 544 26.41 5.98 -31.58
N ALA A 545 25.34 6.70 -31.21
CA ALA A 545 25.46 8.05 -30.68
C ALA A 545 26.22 8.10 -29.35
N LEU A 546 26.09 7.04 -28.53
CA LEU A 546 26.76 6.91 -27.23
C LEU A 546 28.12 6.19 -27.30
N SER A 547 28.50 5.67 -28.48
CA SER A 547 29.78 4.99 -28.71
C SER A 547 31.00 5.94 -28.65
N PRO A 548 32.26 5.43 -28.63
CA PRO A 548 33.46 6.25 -28.54
C PRO A 548 33.61 7.31 -29.65
N ASP A 549 33.13 6.99 -30.85
CA ASP A 549 33.11 7.90 -32.02
C ASP A 549 31.80 8.70 -32.14
N GLY A 550 30.88 8.52 -31.18
CA GLY A 550 29.58 9.17 -31.12
C GLY A 550 29.66 10.61 -30.61
N ASP A 551 28.67 11.42 -30.98
CA ASP A 551 28.55 12.82 -30.52
C ASP A 551 27.92 12.94 -29.13
N GLY A 552 27.55 11.82 -28.51
CA GLY A 552 26.89 11.70 -27.22
C GLY A 552 25.43 12.20 -27.22
N VAL A 553 24.89 12.62 -28.37
CA VAL A 553 23.55 13.25 -28.45
C VAL A 553 22.58 12.32 -29.15
N VAL A 554 21.70 11.70 -28.36
CA VAL A 554 20.62 10.87 -28.90
C VAL A 554 19.52 11.74 -29.51
N ARG A 555 19.12 11.45 -30.75
CA ARG A 555 18.03 12.17 -31.44
C ARG A 555 16.66 11.79 -30.87
N GLU A 556 15.82 12.80 -30.62
CA GLU A 556 14.46 12.62 -30.07
C GLU A 556 13.57 11.73 -30.92
N SER A 557 13.64 11.86 -32.25
CA SER A 557 12.87 11.00 -33.15
C SER A 557 13.24 9.52 -33.01
N LYS A 558 14.47 9.20 -32.60
CA LYS A 558 14.93 7.82 -32.40
C LYS A 558 14.46 7.26 -31.07
N ILE A 559 14.43 8.09 -30.02
CA ILE A 559 13.79 7.73 -28.75
C ILE A 559 12.28 7.49 -28.96
N GLY A 560 11.62 8.35 -29.75
CA GLY A 560 10.22 8.19 -30.13
C GLY A 560 9.96 6.86 -30.86
N ASN A 561 10.71 6.57 -31.92
CA ASN A 561 10.58 5.31 -32.65
C ASN A 561 10.81 4.08 -31.77
N LEU A 562 11.77 4.13 -30.84
CA LEU A 562 12.02 3.05 -29.89
C LEU A 562 10.82 2.85 -28.95
N ARG A 563 10.25 3.94 -28.42
CA ARG A 563 9.03 3.90 -27.61
C ARG A 563 7.86 3.28 -28.38
N ASP A 564 7.65 3.65 -29.64
CA ASP A 564 6.58 3.10 -30.48
C ASP A 564 6.78 1.60 -30.80
N SER A 565 8.03 1.13 -30.87
CA SER A 565 8.35 -0.30 -30.98
C SER A 565 8.04 -1.04 -29.67
N ILE A 566 8.41 -0.48 -28.52
CA ILE A 566 8.15 -1.08 -27.19
C ILE A 566 6.64 -1.23 -26.93
N GLN A 567 5.83 -0.26 -27.37
CA GLN A 567 4.37 -0.34 -27.24
C GLN A 567 3.75 -1.49 -28.04
N ARG A 568 4.34 -1.83 -29.19
CA ARG A 568 3.88 -2.92 -30.07
C ARG A 568 4.49 -4.28 -29.73
N ALA A 569 5.54 -4.32 -28.90
CA ALA A 569 6.23 -5.53 -28.51
C ALA A 569 5.41 -6.37 -27.51
N ASP A 570 5.54 -7.69 -27.61
CA ASP A 570 4.99 -8.65 -26.65
C ASP A 570 5.94 -8.77 -25.46
N LEU A 571 5.59 -8.09 -24.37
CA LEU A 571 6.44 -7.91 -23.19
C LEU A 571 5.68 -8.30 -21.94
N THR A 572 6.37 -8.95 -21.00
CA THR A 572 5.83 -9.11 -19.64
C THR A 572 5.67 -7.75 -18.95
N HIS A 573 4.90 -7.69 -17.87
CA HIS A 573 4.73 -6.45 -17.10
C HIS A 573 6.08 -5.89 -16.63
N LEU A 574 6.99 -6.76 -16.17
CA LEU A 574 8.31 -6.39 -15.71
C LEU A 574 9.22 -5.91 -16.86
N GLU A 575 9.24 -6.63 -17.99
CA GLU A 575 10.02 -6.24 -19.18
C GLU A 575 9.59 -4.86 -19.69
N ARG A 576 8.28 -4.58 -19.72
CA ARG A 576 7.77 -3.27 -20.13
C ARG A 576 8.24 -2.15 -19.20
N ARG A 577 8.20 -2.35 -17.88
CA ARG A 577 8.72 -1.36 -16.91
C ARG A 577 10.22 -1.10 -17.09
N LEU A 578 11.01 -2.13 -17.38
CA LEU A 578 12.45 -1.99 -17.64
C LEU A 578 12.73 -1.24 -18.95
N PHE A 579 11.96 -1.49 -20.01
CA PHE A 579 12.04 -0.71 -21.23
C PHE A 579 11.63 0.75 -21.02
N ASP A 580 10.61 1.01 -20.22
CA ASP A 580 10.23 2.38 -19.86
C ASP A 580 11.36 3.08 -19.07
N ALA A 581 12.02 2.38 -18.15
CA ALA A 581 13.20 2.88 -17.44
C ALA A 581 14.36 3.20 -18.40
N LEU A 582 14.56 2.39 -19.44
CA LEU A 582 15.53 2.67 -20.52
C LEU A 582 15.17 3.95 -21.28
N ILE A 583 13.91 4.13 -21.67
CA ILE A 583 13.46 5.35 -22.35
C ILE A 583 13.68 6.58 -21.45
N VAL A 584 13.37 6.47 -20.15
CA VAL A 584 13.61 7.55 -19.18
C VAL A 584 15.10 7.87 -19.08
N ALA A 585 15.97 6.87 -19.01
CA ALA A 585 17.43 7.07 -18.97
C ALA A 585 17.94 7.80 -20.23
N LEU A 586 17.42 7.45 -21.42
CA LEU A 586 17.78 8.11 -22.68
C LEU A 586 17.28 9.56 -22.75
N LEU A 587 16.07 9.83 -22.26
CA LEU A 587 15.53 11.19 -22.16
C LEU A 587 16.32 12.05 -21.18
N LEU A 588 16.70 11.50 -20.02
CA LEU A 588 17.57 12.17 -19.05
C LEU A 588 18.94 12.50 -19.66
N ASN A 589 19.56 11.52 -20.35
CA ASN A 589 20.83 11.73 -21.04
C ASN A 589 20.73 12.87 -22.06
N ARG A 590 19.69 12.86 -22.91
CA ARG A 590 19.43 13.93 -23.88
C ARG A 590 19.24 15.30 -23.21
N ALA A 591 18.43 15.37 -22.15
CA ALA A 591 18.18 16.61 -21.43
C ALA A 591 19.47 17.15 -20.80
N ALA A 592 20.27 16.27 -20.17
CA ALA A 592 21.58 16.63 -19.64
C ALA A 592 22.49 17.17 -20.76
N MET A 593 22.56 16.51 -21.91
CA MET A 593 23.36 16.98 -23.04
C MET A 593 22.87 18.32 -23.61
N ASP A 594 21.57 18.53 -23.72
CA ASP A 594 21.00 19.81 -24.18
C ASP A 594 21.38 20.96 -23.23
N LEU A 595 21.37 20.72 -21.91
CA LEU A 595 21.84 21.68 -20.89
C LEU A 595 23.35 21.94 -20.99
N GLN A 596 24.14 20.89 -21.19
CA GLN A 596 25.59 21.01 -21.22
C GLN A 596 26.10 21.65 -22.51
N ILE A 597 25.41 21.49 -23.64
CA ILE A 597 25.88 21.98 -24.95
C ILE A 597 25.47 23.43 -25.23
N GLY A 598 24.31 23.91 -24.76
CA GLY A 598 23.78 25.19 -25.23
C GLY A 598 22.93 25.98 -24.24
N ALA A 599 22.86 27.28 -24.48
CA ALA A 599 21.93 28.23 -23.86
C ALA A 599 20.72 28.48 -24.77
N GLY A 600 19.61 28.96 -24.20
CA GLY A 600 18.41 29.37 -24.96
C GLY A 600 17.43 28.22 -25.22
N GLU A 601 17.04 27.99 -26.49
CA GLU A 601 15.99 27.01 -26.83
C GLU A 601 16.30 25.57 -26.39
N ARG A 602 17.58 25.18 -26.33
CA ARG A 602 17.98 23.84 -25.87
C ARG A 602 17.71 23.65 -24.38
N GLU A 603 18.05 24.65 -23.57
CA GLU A 603 17.78 24.69 -22.14
C GLU A 603 16.26 24.63 -21.88
N SER A 604 15.47 25.43 -22.61
CA SER A 604 14.01 25.40 -22.49
C SER A 604 13.41 24.03 -22.83
N ARG A 605 13.90 23.36 -23.88
CA ARG A 605 13.47 22.00 -24.23
C ARG A 605 13.90 20.98 -23.18
N ALA A 606 15.11 21.10 -22.63
CA ALA A 606 15.57 20.24 -21.55
C ALA A 606 14.68 20.39 -20.31
N VAL A 607 14.38 21.62 -19.87
CA VAL A 607 13.47 21.89 -18.74
C VAL A 607 12.08 21.29 -18.98
N GLN A 608 11.52 21.43 -20.19
CA GLN A 608 10.24 20.79 -20.54
C GLN A 608 10.30 19.27 -20.45
N SER A 609 11.39 18.66 -20.94
CA SER A 609 11.59 17.21 -20.86
C SER A 609 11.70 16.74 -19.41
N LEU A 610 12.50 17.42 -18.59
CA LEU A 610 12.65 17.11 -17.17
C LEU A 610 11.32 17.26 -16.41
N SER A 611 10.55 18.31 -16.71
CA SER A 611 9.22 18.51 -16.12
C SER A 611 8.25 17.37 -16.45
N ARG A 612 8.23 16.87 -17.70
CA ARG A 612 7.42 15.71 -18.09
C ARG A 612 7.82 14.43 -17.36
N LEU A 613 9.12 14.21 -17.14
CA LEU A 613 9.62 13.04 -16.40
C LEU A 613 9.20 13.08 -14.93
N CYS A 614 9.30 14.24 -14.28
CA CYS A 614 8.90 14.39 -12.87
C CYS A 614 7.38 14.38 -12.66
N GLY A 615 6.60 14.77 -13.67
CA GLY A 615 5.14 14.75 -13.61
C GLY A 615 4.50 13.38 -13.80
N ASP A 616 5.29 12.33 -14.11
CA ASP A 616 4.79 10.96 -14.24
C ASP A 616 4.57 10.34 -12.84
N PRO A 617 3.36 9.85 -12.49
CA PRO A 617 3.11 9.19 -11.21
C PRO A 617 3.98 7.95 -10.95
N SER A 618 4.45 7.30 -12.02
CA SER A 618 5.30 6.11 -11.97
C SER A 618 6.80 6.43 -12.02
N VAL A 619 7.18 7.71 -11.92
CA VAL A 619 8.57 8.15 -11.97
C VAL A 619 9.42 7.42 -10.94
N ALA A 620 10.54 6.82 -11.37
CA ALA A 620 11.46 6.15 -10.47
C ALA A 620 12.21 7.15 -9.57
N MET A 621 12.51 6.74 -8.34
CA MET A 621 13.30 7.52 -7.37
C MET A 621 14.65 7.97 -7.96
N ARG A 622 15.30 7.09 -8.74
CA ARG A 622 16.55 7.40 -9.47
C ARG A 622 16.39 8.60 -10.41
N THR A 623 15.26 8.69 -11.10
CA THR A 623 14.97 9.78 -12.05
C THR A 623 14.82 11.10 -11.31
N ILE A 624 14.04 11.13 -10.22
CA ILE A 624 13.90 12.30 -9.37
C ILE A 624 15.27 12.78 -8.88
N ALA A 625 16.10 11.88 -8.38
CA ALA A 625 17.46 12.19 -7.96
C ALA A 625 18.35 12.78 -9.07
N ALA A 626 18.28 12.23 -10.28
CA ALA A 626 19.02 12.72 -11.44
C ALA A 626 18.55 14.12 -11.86
N VAL A 627 17.24 14.37 -11.93
CA VAL A 627 16.69 15.69 -12.24
C VAL A 627 17.06 16.70 -11.16
N THR A 628 16.98 16.33 -9.88
CA THR A 628 17.40 17.20 -8.76
C THR A 628 18.87 17.61 -8.89
N ASN A 629 19.77 16.69 -9.24
CA ASN A 629 21.17 17.01 -9.47
C ASN A 629 21.35 18.03 -10.61
N LEU A 630 20.65 17.85 -11.73
CA LEU A 630 20.67 18.79 -12.86
C LEU A 630 20.10 20.17 -12.47
N VAL A 631 18.99 20.20 -11.72
CA VAL A 631 18.39 21.45 -11.21
C VAL A 631 19.34 22.17 -10.27
N ILE A 632 20.03 21.46 -9.37
CA ILE A 632 21.00 22.07 -8.45
C ILE A 632 22.21 22.62 -9.21
N GLU A 633 22.75 21.87 -10.16
CA GLU A 633 23.92 22.28 -10.96
C GLU A 633 23.59 23.50 -11.82
N HIS A 634 22.57 23.38 -12.67
CA HIS A 634 22.20 24.38 -13.67
C HIS A 634 21.30 25.49 -13.14
N ASN A 635 20.84 25.35 -11.88
CA ASN A 635 19.91 26.26 -11.21
C ASN A 635 18.60 26.42 -12.00
N LEU A 636 17.94 25.32 -12.36
CA LEU A 636 16.79 25.31 -13.29
C LEU A 636 15.43 25.35 -12.58
N GLY A 637 14.49 26.16 -13.04
CA GLY A 637 13.11 26.14 -12.57
C GLY A 637 12.28 24.98 -13.16
N VAL A 638 12.21 23.84 -12.47
CA VAL A 638 11.37 22.68 -12.86
C VAL A 638 10.16 22.55 -11.92
N ILE A 639 8.99 23.04 -12.35
CA ILE A 639 7.78 23.10 -11.51
C ILE A 639 7.32 21.71 -11.05
N ALA A 640 7.25 20.73 -11.96
CA ALA A 640 6.80 19.39 -11.63
C ALA A 640 7.67 18.70 -10.55
N LEU A 641 8.96 19.03 -10.48
CA LEU A 641 9.84 18.52 -9.44
C LEU A 641 9.52 19.14 -8.07
N GLU A 642 9.19 20.44 -8.03
CA GLU A 642 8.79 21.09 -6.79
C GLU A 642 7.43 20.58 -6.30
N ASP A 643 6.46 20.37 -7.19
CA ASP A 643 5.18 19.72 -6.85
C ASP A 643 5.41 18.31 -6.28
N TRP A 644 6.29 17.52 -6.91
CA TRP A 644 6.66 16.21 -6.40
C TRP A 644 7.26 16.28 -4.98
N TYR A 645 8.22 17.18 -4.73
CA TYR A 645 8.79 17.36 -3.38
C TYR A 645 7.74 17.88 -2.40
N ARG A 646 6.83 18.74 -2.83
CA ARG A 646 5.76 19.27 -1.97
C ARG A 646 4.86 18.16 -1.44
N GLU A 647 4.62 17.13 -2.23
CA GLU A 647 3.80 15.97 -1.87
C GLU A 647 4.58 14.93 -1.04
N HIS A 648 5.85 14.68 -1.37
CA HIS A 648 6.61 13.54 -0.83
C HIS A 648 7.67 13.92 0.22
N ASP A 649 8.35 15.07 0.08
CA ASP A 649 9.35 15.57 1.05
C ASP A 649 9.45 17.11 1.07
N LYS A 650 8.43 17.75 1.65
CA LYS A 650 8.37 19.22 1.80
C LYS A 650 9.40 19.76 2.81
N SER A 651 9.84 18.91 3.74
CA SER A 651 10.78 19.28 4.79
C SER A 651 12.23 19.27 4.33
N GLY A 652 12.55 18.53 3.26
CA GLY A 652 13.90 18.40 2.74
C GLY A 652 14.57 19.72 2.31
N PRO A 653 15.90 19.74 2.27
CA PRO A 653 16.65 20.86 1.69
C PRO A 653 16.45 20.98 0.17
N GLU A 654 16.33 19.85 -0.53
CA GLU A 654 16.14 19.80 -1.99
C GLU A 654 14.87 20.56 -2.42
N PHE A 655 13.75 20.39 -1.69
CA PHE A 655 12.52 21.16 -1.93
C PHE A 655 12.77 22.68 -1.97
N GLN A 656 13.51 23.20 -0.99
CA GLN A 656 13.80 24.63 -0.90
C GLN A 656 14.77 25.10 -2.00
N ILE A 657 15.70 24.26 -2.42
CA ILE A 657 16.61 24.56 -3.55
C ILE A 657 15.82 24.63 -4.86
N VAL A 658 14.97 23.65 -5.15
CA VAL A 658 14.16 23.63 -6.38
C VAL A 658 13.20 24.82 -6.39
N ARG A 659 12.55 25.11 -5.26
CA ARG A 659 11.69 26.30 -5.12
C ARG A 659 12.47 27.59 -5.33
N ALA A 660 13.70 27.69 -4.82
CA ALA A 660 14.54 28.87 -5.02
C ALA A 660 14.89 29.08 -6.50
N ALA A 661 15.20 28.00 -7.24
CA ALA A 661 15.45 28.07 -8.67
C ALA A 661 14.21 28.57 -9.46
N ILE A 662 13.01 28.07 -9.14
CA ILE A 662 11.75 28.53 -9.75
C ILE A 662 11.50 30.02 -9.47
N LEU A 663 11.68 30.47 -8.22
CA LEU A 663 11.49 31.87 -7.83
C LEU A 663 12.48 32.80 -8.54
N ARG A 664 13.72 32.34 -8.72
CA ARG A 664 14.74 33.08 -9.46
C ARG A 664 14.33 33.24 -10.92
N ASP A 665 13.86 32.17 -11.56
CA ASP A 665 13.43 32.19 -12.96
C ASP A 665 12.18 33.06 -13.17
N SER A 666 11.30 33.15 -12.17
CA SER A 666 10.17 34.09 -12.18
C SER A 666 10.55 35.55 -11.87
N GLY A 667 11.83 35.82 -11.55
CA GLY A 667 12.34 37.15 -11.23
C GLY A 667 12.19 37.57 -9.76
N ASP A 668 11.63 36.71 -8.90
CA ASP A 668 11.47 36.97 -7.46
C ASP A 668 12.75 36.58 -6.68
N ARG A 669 13.82 37.32 -6.97
CA ARG A 669 15.17 37.03 -6.44
C ARG A 669 15.26 37.12 -4.91
N LEU A 670 14.46 37.97 -4.27
CA LEU A 670 14.48 38.11 -2.82
C LEU A 670 13.95 36.85 -2.12
N ASN A 671 12.83 36.31 -2.60
CA ASN A 671 12.28 35.08 -2.03
C ASN A 671 13.11 33.85 -2.45
N ALA A 672 13.73 33.87 -3.63
CA ALA A 672 14.73 32.87 -3.99
C ALA A 672 15.91 32.85 -3.01
N ALA A 673 16.46 34.02 -2.66
CA ALA A 673 17.54 34.15 -1.70
C ALA A 673 17.17 33.57 -0.32
N ARG A 674 15.95 33.86 0.17
CA ARG A 674 15.43 33.33 1.43
C ARG A 674 15.21 31.82 1.39
N ALA A 675 14.71 31.28 0.27
CA ALA A 675 14.55 29.84 0.09
C ALA A 675 15.91 29.11 0.06
N TYR A 676 16.92 29.66 -0.62
CA TYR A 676 18.29 29.14 -0.55
C TYR A 676 18.86 29.18 0.87
N LYS A 677 18.62 30.28 1.61
CA LYS A 677 19.03 30.37 3.01
C LYS A 677 18.39 29.26 3.85
N ASP A 678 17.09 29.02 3.72
CA ASP A 678 16.37 27.96 4.43
C ASP A 678 16.91 26.57 4.08
N ALA A 679 17.15 26.29 2.79
CA ALA A 679 17.78 25.06 2.33
C ALA A 679 19.15 24.82 2.99
N ALA A 680 19.99 25.85 3.04
CA ALA A 680 21.32 25.73 3.61
C ALA A 680 21.31 25.45 5.12
N MET A 681 20.33 26.00 5.86
CA MET A 681 20.17 25.74 7.29
C MET A 681 19.82 24.27 7.58
N LYS A 682 19.07 23.64 6.66
CA LYS A 682 18.74 22.21 6.72
C LYS A 682 19.94 21.33 6.38
N LEU A 683 20.84 21.80 5.52
CA LEU A 683 22.08 21.11 5.13
C LEU A 683 23.24 21.27 6.13
N ARG A 684 23.04 21.86 7.31
CA ARG A 684 24.12 22.23 8.26
C ARG A 684 25.11 21.10 8.65
N LEU A 685 24.71 19.84 8.50
CA LEU A 685 25.59 18.68 8.78
C LEU A 685 26.60 18.43 7.65
N ASP A 686 26.26 18.83 6.43
CA ASP A 686 27.12 18.82 5.24
C ASP A 686 27.55 20.26 4.94
N PHE A 687 28.69 20.66 5.50
CA PHE A 687 29.19 22.02 5.40
C PHE A 687 29.46 22.42 3.94
N GLU A 688 30.05 21.54 3.13
CA GLU A 688 30.33 21.82 1.72
C GLU A 688 29.04 22.13 0.94
N ARG A 689 28.01 21.27 1.03
CA ARG A 689 26.73 21.55 0.37
C ARG A 689 26.05 22.80 0.95
N SER A 690 26.06 22.96 2.27
CA SER A 690 25.46 24.14 2.93
C SER A 690 26.13 25.44 2.49
N ALA A 691 27.47 25.50 2.44
CA ALA A 691 28.23 26.69 2.06
C ALA A 691 28.01 27.08 0.60
N LEU A 692 27.96 26.11 -0.33
CA LEU A 692 27.63 26.38 -1.73
C LEU A 692 26.22 26.97 -1.90
N VAL A 693 25.24 26.45 -1.14
CA VAL A 693 23.87 26.96 -1.16
C VAL A 693 23.75 28.33 -0.49
N LEU A 694 24.47 28.58 0.62
CA LEU A 694 24.57 29.90 1.25
C LEU A 694 25.16 30.95 0.30
N ARG A 695 26.15 30.57 -0.51
CA ARG A 695 26.73 31.46 -1.52
C ARG A 695 25.70 31.82 -2.60
N LYS A 696 24.87 30.87 -3.05
CA LYS A 696 23.74 31.17 -3.94
C LYS A 696 22.76 32.14 -3.28
N SER A 697 22.39 31.91 -2.02
CA SER A 697 21.54 32.82 -1.24
C SER A 697 22.11 34.25 -1.20
N LEU A 698 23.41 34.38 -0.91
CA LEU A 698 24.10 35.66 -0.81
C LEU A 698 24.13 36.42 -2.14
N ILE A 699 24.36 35.71 -3.25
CA ILE A 699 24.34 36.28 -4.61
C ILE A 699 22.93 36.80 -4.94
N GLU A 700 21.89 36.01 -4.67
CA GLU A 700 20.51 36.43 -4.94
C GLU A 700 20.07 37.60 -4.05
N PHE A 701 20.48 37.65 -2.78
CA PHE A 701 20.24 38.83 -1.93
C PHE A 701 20.91 40.09 -2.51
N ALA A 702 22.13 39.97 -3.03
CA ALA A 702 22.84 41.09 -3.64
C ALA A 702 22.10 41.60 -4.89
N HIS A 703 21.61 40.70 -5.75
CA HIS A 703 20.84 41.11 -6.93
C HIS A 703 19.45 41.67 -6.59
N ALA A 704 18.83 41.22 -5.51
CA ALA A 704 17.52 41.66 -5.06
C ALA A 704 17.54 42.96 -4.23
N ALA A 705 18.72 43.59 -4.07
CA ALA A 705 18.94 44.71 -3.15
C ALA A 705 18.56 44.41 -1.68
N GLY A 706 18.64 43.14 -1.27
CA GLY A 706 18.39 42.68 0.11
C GLY A 706 19.60 42.87 1.03
N TRP A 707 20.18 44.08 1.08
CA TRP A 707 21.48 44.34 1.72
C TRP A 707 21.53 43.97 3.19
N GLY A 708 20.47 44.30 3.94
CA GLY A 708 20.36 43.99 5.36
C GLY A 708 20.42 42.49 5.65
N GLU A 709 19.72 41.68 4.87
CA GLU A 709 19.73 40.22 5.00
C GLU A 709 21.06 39.62 4.54
N ALA A 710 21.65 40.13 3.45
CA ALA A 710 22.97 39.71 2.96
C ALA A 710 24.08 39.92 4.00
N VAL A 711 24.15 41.11 4.59
CA VAL A 711 25.14 41.43 5.63
C VAL A 711 24.90 40.61 6.88
N SER A 712 23.64 40.44 7.30
CA SER A 712 23.30 39.60 8.45
C SER A 712 23.70 38.14 8.24
N LEU A 713 23.61 37.63 7.01
CA LEU A 713 24.04 36.27 6.66
C LEU A 713 25.57 36.11 6.78
N ILE A 714 26.33 37.09 6.28
CA ILE A 714 27.80 37.10 6.40
C ILE A 714 28.22 37.16 7.87
N ASP A 715 27.59 38.03 8.66
CA ASP A 715 27.95 38.24 10.05
C ASP A 715 27.57 37.02 10.94
N ALA A 716 26.50 36.28 10.58
CA ALA A 716 26.07 35.09 11.30
C ALA A 716 26.91 33.83 10.98
N HIS A 717 27.62 33.79 9.84
CA HIS A 717 28.36 32.62 9.37
C HIS A 717 29.83 32.98 9.04
N PRO A 718 30.76 32.87 10.02
CA PRO A 718 32.17 33.21 9.83
C PRO A 718 32.85 32.49 8.65
N ALA A 719 32.55 31.20 8.45
CA ALA A 719 33.05 30.44 7.31
C ALA A 719 32.51 30.93 5.95
N LEU A 720 31.25 31.34 5.87
CA LEU A 720 30.72 31.98 4.66
C LEU A 720 31.42 33.32 4.44
N SER A 721 31.60 34.10 5.51
CA SER A 721 32.34 35.37 5.43
C SER A 721 33.74 35.14 4.89
N SER A 722 34.53 34.24 5.47
CA SER A 722 35.89 33.95 4.98
C SER A 722 35.91 33.44 3.55
N SER A 723 34.88 32.72 3.06
CA SER A 723 34.80 32.26 1.65
C SER A 723 34.57 33.37 0.61
N VAL A 724 34.15 34.56 1.05
CA VAL A 724 33.75 35.67 0.18
C VAL A 724 34.82 36.76 0.16
N SER A 725 35.01 37.40 -1.00
CA SER A 725 36.07 38.40 -1.17
C SER A 725 35.87 39.66 -0.33
N LYS A 726 36.99 40.34 -0.02
CA LYS A 726 36.97 41.62 0.72
C LYS A 726 36.18 42.70 -0.03
N ARG A 727 36.30 42.76 -1.36
CA ARG A 727 35.59 43.72 -2.21
C ARG A 727 34.09 43.47 -2.25
N PHE A 728 33.65 42.22 -2.27
CA PHE A 728 32.22 41.90 -2.23
C PHE A 728 31.60 42.25 -0.86
N LYS A 729 32.31 41.99 0.24
CA LYS A 729 31.88 42.43 1.58
C LYS A 729 31.76 43.95 1.67
N LEU A 730 32.72 44.67 1.08
CA LEU A 730 32.68 46.12 0.99
C LEU A 730 31.46 46.57 0.19
N TYR A 731 31.20 45.97 -0.98
CA TYR A 731 30.03 46.23 -1.80
C TYR A 731 28.71 46.12 -1.00
N LEU A 732 28.49 44.99 -0.34
CA LEU A 732 27.27 44.77 0.44
C LEU A 732 27.14 45.74 1.62
N ARG A 733 28.23 45.97 2.36
CA ARG A 733 28.21 46.85 3.54
C ARG A 733 28.01 48.31 3.15
N THR A 734 28.63 48.79 2.07
CA THR A 734 28.41 50.13 1.54
C THR A 734 26.97 50.32 1.04
N CYS A 735 26.39 49.32 0.37
CA CYS A 735 25.00 49.39 -0.06
C CYS A 735 24.03 49.39 1.13
N LYS A 736 24.28 48.56 2.14
CA LYS A 736 23.52 48.57 3.39
C LYS A 736 23.60 49.91 4.11
N ASP A 737 24.80 50.45 4.30
CA ASP A 737 24.99 51.75 4.96
C ASP A 737 24.21 52.86 4.24
N HIS A 738 24.15 52.81 2.91
CA HIS A 738 23.35 53.74 2.12
C HIS A 738 21.84 53.56 2.37
N ASP A 739 21.35 52.32 2.36
CA ASP A 739 19.95 51.97 2.56
C ASP A 739 19.46 52.34 3.98
N ASP A 740 20.34 52.20 4.98
CA ASP A 740 20.13 52.62 6.37
C ASP A 740 20.19 54.16 6.55
N GLY A 741 20.49 54.93 5.49
CA GLY A 741 20.61 56.39 5.51
C GLY A 741 21.98 56.93 5.95
N ASN A 742 22.94 56.07 6.28
CA ASN A 742 24.29 56.39 6.76
C ASN A 742 25.26 56.68 5.60
N THR A 743 24.90 57.64 4.76
CA THR A 743 25.62 57.93 3.51
C THR A 743 27.05 58.45 3.69
N ASN A 744 27.35 59.16 4.78
CA ASN A 744 28.72 59.58 5.10
C ASN A 744 29.58 58.38 5.48
N ASP A 745 29.09 57.51 6.36
CA ASP A 745 29.81 56.30 6.81
C ASP A 745 30.12 55.37 5.63
N SER A 746 29.20 55.26 4.67
CA SER A 746 29.42 54.49 3.43
C SER A 746 30.59 55.01 2.59
N SER A 747 30.81 56.33 2.56
CA SER A 747 31.89 56.98 1.80
C SER A 747 33.22 56.90 2.57
N THR A 748 33.18 57.12 3.88
CA THR A 748 34.33 56.92 4.78
C THR A 748 34.87 55.50 4.71
N ARG A 749 33.99 54.48 4.71
CA ARG A 749 34.37 53.05 4.59
C ARG A 749 35.13 52.76 3.30
N LEU A 750 34.73 53.36 2.18
CA LEU A 750 35.42 53.23 0.89
C LEU A 750 36.80 53.88 0.94
N ILE A 751 36.92 55.06 1.55
CA ILE A 751 38.19 55.78 1.71
C ILE A 751 39.14 55.00 2.65
N GLU A 752 38.63 54.45 3.75
CA GLU A 752 39.41 53.61 4.66
C GLU A 752 39.90 52.33 3.98
N PHE A 753 39.04 51.69 3.19
CA PHE A 753 39.45 50.52 2.40
C PHE A 753 40.57 50.88 1.43
N ALA A 754 40.43 51.98 0.69
CA ALA A 754 41.46 52.45 -0.23
C ALA A 754 42.78 52.82 0.48
N ALA A 755 42.72 53.36 1.70
CA ALA A 755 43.91 53.65 2.51
C ALA A 755 44.64 52.36 2.95
N ARG A 756 43.91 51.30 3.32
CA ARG A 756 44.52 50.01 3.71
C ARG A 756 45.18 49.29 2.54
N GLU A 757 44.53 49.29 1.37
CA GLU A 757 45.10 48.69 0.15
C GLU A 757 46.35 49.43 -0.34
N GLU A 758 46.39 50.76 -0.13
CA GLU A 758 47.57 51.58 -0.38
C GLU A 758 48.74 51.19 0.55
N GLU A 759 48.49 50.98 1.85
CA GLU A 759 49.52 50.57 2.81
C GLU A 759 50.14 49.20 2.47
N LEU A 760 49.33 48.25 1.96
CA LEU A 760 49.76 46.90 1.57
C LEU A 760 50.64 46.88 0.31
N THR A 761 50.49 47.85 -0.58
CA THR A 761 51.20 47.92 -1.87
C THR A 761 52.49 48.76 -1.82
N ARG A 762 52.88 49.22 -0.63
CA ARG A 762 53.96 50.21 -0.38
C ARG A 762 55.40 49.68 -0.52
N ASN A 763 55.62 48.62 -1.28
CA ASN A 763 56.94 48.04 -1.54
C ASN A 763 57.79 48.91 -2.49
N GLY A 764 58.14 50.12 -2.04
CA GLY A 764 59.22 50.94 -2.62
C GLY A 764 58.88 51.91 -3.76
N SER A 765 57.60 52.10 -4.13
CA SER A 765 57.23 53.07 -5.18
C SER A 765 57.26 54.52 -4.67
N GLN A 766 57.74 55.46 -5.50
CA GLN A 766 57.70 56.91 -5.26
C GLN A 766 56.35 57.55 -5.65
N GLU A 767 55.32 56.74 -5.91
CA GLU A 767 54.00 57.26 -6.30
C GLU A 767 53.32 57.99 -5.14
N SER A 768 52.58 59.05 -5.46
CA SER A 768 51.88 59.80 -4.41
C SER A 768 50.81 58.90 -3.76
N ILE A 769 50.81 58.83 -2.43
CA ILE A 769 49.82 58.12 -1.60
C ILE A 769 48.38 58.38 -2.08
N ARG A 770 48.11 59.61 -2.53
CA ARG A 770 46.80 60.02 -3.06
C ARG A 770 46.49 59.39 -4.41
N ALA A 771 47.44 59.36 -5.34
CA ALA A 771 47.24 58.71 -6.64
C ALA A 771 46.86 57.24 -6.48
N ARG A 772 47.52 56.52 -5.57
CA ARG A 772 47.21 55.11 -5.29
C ARG A 772 45.81 54.91 -4.72
N ARG A 773 45.37 55.76 -3.78
CA ARG A 773 44.00 55.70 -3.24
C ARG A 773 42.94 55.99 -4.30
N VAL A 774 43.21 56.94 -5.20
CA VAL A 774 42.34 57.24 -6.35
C VAL A 774 42.23 56.03 -7.27
N GLU A 775 43.34 55.38 -7.58
CA GLU A 775 43.37 54.16 -8.41
C GLU A 775 42.56 53.01 -7.80
N VAL A 776 42.69 52.77 -6.48
CA VAL A 776 41.89 51.73 -5.78
C VAL A 776 40.39 52.05 -5.86
N LEU A 777 39.99 53.30 -5.63
CA LEU A 777 38.59 53.73 -5.73
C LEU A 777 38.05 53.65 -7.17
N GLU A 778 38.86 53.98 -8.18
CA GLU A 778 38.51 53.81 -9.59
C GLU A 778 38.33 52.34 -9.98
N GLY A 779 39.11 51.44 -9.38
CA GLY A 779 38.92 50.00 -9.49
C GLY A 779 37.57 49.57 -8.87
N LEU A 780 37.27 50.02 -7.65
CA LEU A 780 35.99 49.73 -6.99
C LEU A 780 34.79 50.23 -7.79
N TYR A 781 34.89 51.38 -8.45
CA TYR A 781 33.80 51.92 -9.27
C TYR A 781 33.32 50.91 -10.34
N ARG A 782 34.25 50.11 -10.89
CA ARG A 782 33.98 49.13 -11.96
C ARG A 782 33.47 47.79 -11.42
N TYR A 783 33.59 47.56 -10.10
CA TYR A 783 33.30 46.28 -9.47
C TYR A 783 31.89 45.73 -9.77
N PRO A 784 30.79 46.51 -9.69
CA PRO A 784 29.47 45.99 -10.01
C PRO A 784 29.34 45.56 -11.47
N ASP A 785 29.89 46.35 -12.40
CA ASP A 785 29.83 46.10 -13.84
C ASP A 785 30.63 44.84 -14.21
N GLU A 786 31.81 44.64 -13.61
CA GLU A 786 32.65 43.47 -13.83
C GLU A 786 31.97 42.15 -13.40
N HIS A 787 30.94 42.24 -12.56
CA HIS A 787 30.32 41.10 -11.87
C HIS A 787 28.80 41.00 -12.09
N GLY A 788 28.22 41.89 -12.90
CA GLY A 788 26.78 41.94 -13.17
C GLY A 788 25.92 42.28 -11.95
N LEU A 789 26.50 42.93 -10.93
CA LEU A 789 25.78 43.33 -9.71
C LEU A 789 25.05 44.67 -9.93
N PRO A 790 23.99 44.97 -9.15
CA PRO A 790 23.35 46.28 -9.21
C PRO A 790 24.37 47.44 -9.01
N PRO A 791 24.45 48.40 -9.96
CA PRO A 791 25.47 49.44 -9.91
C PRO A 791 25.22 50.47 -8.81
N ASP A 792 23.96 50.86 -8.61
CA ASP A 792 23.55 51.80 -7.56
C ASP A 792 22.97 51.04 -6.36
N PRO A 793 23.21 51.52 -5.12
CA PRO A 793 23.82 52.81 -4.77
C PRO A 793 25.37 52.81 -4.74
N PHE A 794 26.03 51.68 -4.96
CA PHE A 794 27.47 51.52 -4.76
C PHE A 794 28.32 52.47 -5.62
N GLN A 795 28.13 52.50 -6.94
CA GLN A 795 28.85 53.39 -7.85
C GLN A 795 28.67 54.86 -7.47
N GLY A 796 27.45 55.25 -7.10
CA GLY A 796 27.17 56.59 -6.58
C GLY A 796 27.99 56.95 -5.34
N ARG A 797 28.17 56.01 -4.39
CA ARG A 797 29.02 56.21 -3.20
C ARG A 797 30.50 56.25 -3.52
N VAL A 798 30.98 55.42 -4.45
CA VAL A 798 32.37 55.47 -4.93
C VAL A 798 32.69 56.81 -5.59
N ARG A 799 31.78 57.38 -6.38
CA ARG A 799 31.96 58.74 -6.93
C ARG A 799 32.07 59.81 -5.85
N ALA A 800 31.28 59.70 -4.77
CA ALA A 800 31.37 60.62 -3.64
C ALA A 800 32.73 60.53 -2.93
N ALA A 801 33.19 59.31 -2.64
CA ALA A 801 34.52 59.07 -2.07
C ALA A 801 35.65 59.60 -2.97
N LEU A 802 35.56 59.40 -4.29
CA LEU A 802 36.52 59.95 -5.26
C LEU A 802 36.55 61.48 -5.25
N GLN A 803 35.41 62.14 -5.10
CA GLN A 803 35.34 63.61 -5.00
C GLN A 803 35.97 64.13 -3.70
N GLU A 804 35.84 63.39 -2.60
CA GLU A 804 36.44 63.75 -1.31
C GLU A 804 37.97 63.60 -1.30
N VAL A 805 38.50 62.57 -1.96
CA VAL A 805 39.95 62.33 -2.07
C VAL A 805 40.63 63.28 -3.08
N ARG A 806 39.91 63.71 -4.14
CA ARG A 806 40.43 64.61 -5.18
C ARG A 806 40.27 66.09 -4.80
N THR A 807 41.35 66.78 -4.46
CA THR A 807 41.39 68.25 -4.35
C THR A 807 42.23 68.89 -5.47
N SER A 808 41.54 69.63 -6.36
CA SER A 808 42.03 70.62 -7.35
C SER A 808 43.19 70.33 -8.32
N GLU A 809 43.80 69.16 -8.39
CA GLU A 809 44.69 68.80 -9.51
C GLU A 809 44.01 67.82 -10.47
N THR A 810 43.75 68.26 -11.70
CA THR A 810 43.22 67.41 -12.77
C THR A 810 44.39 66.78 -13.50
N SER A 811 44.57 65.46 -13.38
CA SER A 811 45.57 64.73 -14.17
C SER A 811 45.13 64.64 -15.63
N LYS A 812 46.07 64.55 -16.57
CA LYS A 812 45.77 64.35 -18.01
C LYS A 812 44.88 63.11 -18.24
N GLN A 813 45.08 62.04 -17.48
CA GLN A 813 44.29 60.81 -17.54
C GLN A 813 42.82 61.06 -17.16
N THR A 814 42.55 61.85 -16.12
CA THR A 814 41.16 62.21 -15.75
C THR A 814 40.44 63.08 -16.78
N ASP A 815 41.18 63.86 -17.58
CA ASP A 815 40.60 64.65 -18.67
C ASP A 815 40.27 63.79 -19.89
N LEU A 816 41.16 62.84 -20.24
CA LEU A 816 40.90 61.83 -21.29
C LEU A 816 39.69 60.94 -20.93
N GLU A 817 39.57 60.49 -19.69
CA GLU A 817 38.38 59.74 -19.22
C GLU A 817 37.10 60.58 -19.26
N ARG A 818 37.16 61.87 -18.89
CA ARG A 818 36.01 62.78 -19.01
C ARG A 818 35.61 62.98 -20.45
N ARG A 819 36.57 63.22 -21.35
CA ARG A 819 36.33 63.32 -22.80
C ARG A 819 35.71 62.04 -23.34
N PHE A 820 36.19 60.88 -22.91
CA PHE A 820 35.59 59.59 -23.26
C PHE A 820 34.16 59.45 -22.76
N ILE A 821 33.87 59.82 -21.50
CA ILE A 821 32.49 59.78 -20.97
C ILE A 821 31.58 60.75 -21.73
N ILE A 822 32.07 61.94 -22.09
CA ILE A 822 31.33 62.92 -22.90
C ILE A 822 31.05 62.36 -24.30
N GLU A 823 32.05 61.74 -24.94
CA GLU A 823 31.89 61.14 -26.27
C GLU A 823 30.91 59.96 -26.23
N MET A 824 31.01 59.11 -25.21
CA MET A 824 30.09 58.00 -24.96
C MET A 824 28.67 58.46 -24.62
N ARG A 825 28.46 59.68 -24.11
CA ARG A 825 27.11 60.27 -23.91
C ARG A 825 26.63 61.08 -25.12
N GLY A 826 27.52 61.38 -26.05
CA GLY A 826 27.33 62.29 -27.18
C GLY A 826 27.16 61.55 -28.50
N LYS A 827 28.06 61.83 -29.45
CA LYS A 827 27.99 61.32 -30.84
C LYS A 827 28.48 59.88 -30.98
N LYS A 828 29.29 59.39 -30.03
CA LYS A 828 29.87 58.05 -30.00
C LYS A 828 30.68 57.73 -31.26
N ASP A 829 31.45 58.70 -31.77
CA ASP A 829 32.26 58.53 -32.97
C ASP A 829 33.35 57.46 -32.73
N PRO A 830 33.36 56.34 -33.48
CA PRO A 830 34.37 55.28 -33.32
C PRO A 830 35.81 55.76 -33.51
N ARG A 831 36.03 56.81 -34.32
CA ARG A 831 37.37 57.36 -34.56
C ARG A 831 37.87 58.11 -33.33
N GLU A 832 37.06 59.00 -32.75
CA GLU A 832 37.43 59.75 -31.54
C GLU A 832 37.62 58.78 -30.36
N ILE A 833 36.76 57.78 -30.21
CA ILE A 833 36.90 56.72 -29.20
C ILE A 833 38.23 55.97 -29.36
N THR A 834 38.62 55.64 -30.60
CA THR A 834 39.90 54.96 -30.88
C THR A 834 41.09 55.84 -30.53
N ILE A 835 41.05 57.14 -30.89
CA ILE A 835 42.13 58.09 -30.58
C ILE A 835 42.30 58.23 -29.07
N LEU A 836 41.21 58.45 -28.33
CA LEU A 836 41.23 58.56 -26.86
C LEU A 836 41.79 57.29 -26.22
N ALA A 837 41.40 56.12 -26.71
CA ALA A 837 41.91 54.85 -26.21
C ALA A 837 43.41 54.67 -26.49
N MET A 838 43.90 55.09 -27.67
CA MET A 838 45.32 55.06 -28.00
C MET A 838 46.13 56.04 -27.13
N GLU A 839 45.64 57.26 -26.94
CA GLU A 839 46.28 58.26 -26.07
C GLU A 839 46.39 57.78 -24.61
N VAL A 840 45.38 57.05 -24.11
CA VAL A 840 45.45 56.43 -22.78
C VAL A 840 46.42 55.23 -22.78
N ALA A 841 46.42 54.43 -23.85
CA ALA A 841 47.26 53.25 -23.98
C ALA A 841 48.77 53.55 -24.01
N ASP A 842 49.17 54.74 -24.46
CA ASP A 842 50.58 55.19 -24.41
C ASP A 842 51.15 55.20 -22.98
N THR A 843 50.29 55.41 -21.97
CA THR A 843 50.66 55.36 -20.55
C THR A 843 50.18 54.09 -19.84
N ASP A 844 49.00 53.60 -20.20
CA ASP A 844 48.33 52.46 -19.58
C ASP A 844 47.58 51.65 -20.65
N PRO A 845 48.27 50.67 -21.27
CA PRO A 845 47.72 49.86 -22.36
C PRO A 845 46.41 49.15 -21.99
N ILE A 846 46.27 48.66 -20.75
CA ILE A 846 45.09 47.92 -20.33
C ILE A 846 43.88 48.83 -20.19
N ASN A 847 44.04 50.04 -19.65
CA ASN A 847 42.93 50.99 -19.55
C ASN A 847 42.47 51.49 -20.94
N GLY A 848 43.39 51.72 -21.88
CA GLY A 848 43.03 52.01 -23.28
C GLY A 848 42.19 50.89 -23.92
N LEU A 849 42.59 49.62 -23.71
CA LEU A 849 41.83 48.45 -24.19
C LEU A 849 40.46 48.31 -23.52
N ARG A 850 40.34 48.63 -22.23
CA ARG A 850 39.07 48.64 -21.49
C ARG A 850 38.13 49.74 -21.98
N MET A 851 38.64 50.90 -22.40
CA MET A 851 37.82 51.96 -23.01
C MET A 851 37.18 51.47 -24.31
N LEU A 852 37.96 50.79 -25.16
CA LEU A 852 37.43 50.16 -26.37
C LEU A 852 36.41 49.07 -26.06
N GLU A 853 36.71 48.19 -25.10
CA GLU A 853 35.77 47.14 -24.66
C GLU A 853 34.45 47.75 -24.19
N LYS A 854 34.50 48.79 -23.33
CA LYS A 854 33.32 49.48 -22.81
C LYS A 854 32.48 50.11 -23.92
N ALA A 855 33.14 50.70 -24.93
CA ALA A 855 32.44 51.23 -26.09
C ALA A 855 31.75 50.12 -26.89
N ILE A 856 32.44 49.00 -27.17
CA ILE A 856 31.91 47.85 -27.92
C ILE A 856 30.72 47.21 -27.19
N THR A 857 30.83 47.04 -25.87
CA THR A 857 29.83 46.38 -25.01
C THR A 857 28.67 47.25 -24.60
N SER A 858 28.74 48.57 -24.84
CA SER A 858 27.65 49.50 -24.53
C SER A 858 26.33 49.15 -25.23
N GLY A 859 26.37 48.43 -26.36
CA GLY A 859 25.18 48.09 -27.14
C GLY A 859 24.54 49.28 -27.86
N GLU A 860 25.13 50.47 -27.74
CA GLU A 860 24.60 51.72 -28.28
C GLU A 860 25.22 52.11 -29.64
N LEU A 861 26.15 51.29 -30.14
CA LEU A 861 26.84 51.47 -31.43
C LEU A 861 26.24 50.52 -32.49
N GLY A 862 26.21 50.96 -33.76
CA GLY A 862 25.82 50.09 -34.87
C GLY A 862 26.81 48.94 -35.09
N PRO A 863 26.42 47.83 -35.75
CA PRO A 863 27.28 46.65 -35.93
C PRO A 863 28.59 46.97 -36.68
N LYS A 864 28.54 47.88 -37.67
CA LYS A 864 29.74 48.32 -38.43
C LYS A 864 30.71 49.15 -37.57
N GLU A 865 30.19 49.97 -36.67
CA GLU A 865 30.96 50.82 -35.76
C GLU A 865 31.63 49.98 -34.68
N ALA A 866 30.88 49.04 -34.09
CA ALA A 866 31.39 48.06 -33.15
C ALA A 866 32.49 47.17 -33.77
N ASP A 867 32.32 46.70 -35.00
CA ASP A 867 33.36 45.93 -35.71
C ASP A 867 34.62 46.75 -35.98
N THR A 868 34.48 48.05 -36.23
CA THR A 868 35.62 48.97 -36.39
C THR A 868 36.39 49.09 -35.08
N LEU A 869 35.69 49.30 -33.96
CA LEU A 869 36.32 49.34 -32.64
C LEU A 869 36.95 47.99 -32.25
N LYS A 870 36.33 46.85 -32.56
CA LYS A 870 36.91 45.51 -32.34
C LYS A 870 38.22 45.33 -33.11
N LYS A 871 38.30 45.82 -34.35
CA LYS A 871 39.55 45.81 -35.13
C LYS A 871 40.63 46.69 -34.49
N SER A 872 40.27 47.91 -34.07
CA SER A 872 41.18 48.79 -33.34
C SER A 872 41.68 48.15 -32.04
N GLN A 873 40.78 47.51 -31.28
CA GLN A 873 41.11 46.83 -30.03
C GLN A 873 42.06 45.66 -30.25
N ARG A 874 41.83 44.84 -31.29
CA ARG A 874 42.74 43.74 -31.65
C ARG A 874 44.13 44.24 -32.04
N ALA A 875 44.20 45.32 -32.82
CA ALA A 875 45.47 45.92 -33.21
C ALA A 875 46.23 46.46 -32.00
N LEU A 876 45.53 47.17 -31.10
CA LEU A 876 46.11 47.72 -29.88
C LEU A 876 46.56 46.65 -28.89
N PHE A 877 45.82 45.54 -28.80
CA PHE A 877 46.21 44.39 -27.97
C PHE A 877 47.45 43.70 -28.54
N ALA A 878 47.50 43.48 -29.86
CA ALA A 878 48.65 42.85 -30.50
C ALA A 878 49.96 43.63 -30.30
N SER A 879 49.90 44.97 -30.22
CA SER A 879 51.10 45.78 -29.98
C SER A 879 51.57 45.80 -28.51
N HIS A 880 50.71 45.46 -27.56
CA HIS A 880 51.00 45.54 -26.12
C HIS A 880 50.84 44.20 -25.37
N SER A 881 50.56 43.10 -26.09
CA SER A 881 50.22 41.80 -25.48
C SER A 881 51.32 41.25 -24.57
N GLY A 882 52.59 41.50 -24.88
CA GLY A 882 53.72 41.12 -24.05
C GLY A 882 53.89 41.92 -22.75
N ALA A 883 53.18 43.04 -22.60
CA ALA A 883 53.23 43.90 -21.42
C ALA A 883 51.99 43.77 -20.51
N ILE A 884 50.97 43.00 -20.93
CA ILE A 884 49.71 42.86 -20.20
C ILE A 884 49.61 41.42 -19.64
N PRO A 885 49.73 41.22 -18.32
CA PRO A 885 49.52 39.94 -17.66
C PRO A 885 48.14 39.33 -17.95
N VAL A 886 48.03 38.01 -17.94
CA VAL A 886 46.76 37.30 -18.20
C VAL A 886 45.66 37.69 -17.21
N GLU A 887 45.99 37.89 -15.93
CA GLU A 887 45.05 38.31 -14.88
C GLU A 887 44.29 39.60 -15.22
N GLN A 888 44.88 40.49 -16.02
CA GLN A 888 44.27 41.78 -16.38
C GLN A 888 43.36 41.67 -17.62
N ARG A 889 43.51 40.62 -18.42
CA ARG A 889 42.86 40.46 -19.73
C ARG A 889 41.40 40.00 -19.65
N ARG A 890 40.95 39.48 -18.51
CA ARG A 890 39.58 38.96 -18.30
C ARG A 890 38.49 39.95 -18.72
N THR A 891 38.72 41.24 -18.53
CA THR A 891 37.74 42.28 -18.90
C THR A 891 37.56 42.44 -20.41
N LEU A 892 38.49 41.95 -21.24
CA LEU A 892 38.56 42.18 -22.69
C LEU A 892 37.82 41.09 -23.50
N ARG A 893 36.52 40.93 -23.27
CA ARG A 893 35.70 39.84 -23.85
C ARG A 893 35.63 39.90 -25.38
N SER A 894 35.66 41.09 -25.97
CA SER A 894 35.52 41.29 -27.42
C SER A 894 36.72 40.81 -28.24
N LEU A 895 37.85 40.51 -27.59
CA LEU A 895 39.04 39.95 -28.23
C LEU A 895 38.91 38.45 -28.53
N PHE A 896 38.00 37.72 -27.86
CA PHE A 896 37.86 36.25 -27.97
C PHE A 896 39.17 35.48 -27.72
N LEU A 897 39.95 35.93 -26.74
CA LEU A 897 41.16 35.23 -26.30
C LEU A 897 40.80 33.88 -25.67
N LYS A 898 41.63 32.86 -25.85
CA LYS A 898 41.33 31.50 -25.36
C LYS A 898 41.61 31.40 -23.86
N PRO A 899 40.76 30.74 -23.06
CA PRO A 899 41.12 30.41 -21.70
C PRO A 899 42.11 29.23 -21.69
N LEU A 900 43.12 29.32 -20.81
CA LEU A 900 44.00 28.22 -20.44
C LEU A 900 43.42 27.53 -19.21
N ILE A 901 43.13 26.23 -19.33
CA ILE A 901 42.49 25.44 -18.29
C ILE A 901 43.50 24.44 -17.73
N MET A 902 43.82 24.60 -16.46
CA MET A 902 44.60 23.66 -15.67
C MET A 902 43.69 22.56 -15.14
N VAL A 903 44.00 21.31 -15.48
CA VAL A 903 43.14 20.16 -15.19
C VAL A 903 43.63 19.45 -13.93
N ASP A 904 42.75 19.34 -12.94
CA ASP A 904 43.02 18.66 -11.68
C ASP A 904 42.94 17.12 -11.80
N THR A 905 43.54 16.41 -10.83
CA THR A 905 43.63 14.94 -10.78
C THR A 905 42.25 14.27 -10.83
N ASN A 906 41.26 14.84 -10.14
CA ASN A 906 39.89 14.30 -10.10
C ASN A 906 39.26 14.18 -11.50
N ILE A 907 39.45 15.17 -12.37
CA ILE A 907 38.93 15.19 -13.75
C ILE A 907 39.63 14.13 -14.60
N LEU A 908 40.95 13.99 -14.46
CA LEU A 908 41.72 12.98 -15.19
C LEU A 908 41.33 11.55 -14.78
N ILE A 909 41.09 11.32 -13.50
CA ILE A 909 40.63 10.02 -12.99
C ILE A 909 39.23 9.69 -13.49
N GLU A 910 38.29 10.64 -13.50
CA GLU A 910 36.95 10.38 -14.07
C GLU A 910 37.00 10.15 -15.58
N ALA A 911 37.86 10.88 -16.32
CA ALA A 911 38.08 10.62 -17.74
C ALA A 911 38.67 9.21 -17.98
N LEU A 912 39.60 8.74 -17.13
CA LEU A 912 40.14 7.39 -17.19
C LEU A 912 39.09 6.33 -16.88
N LYS A 913 38.26 6.56 -15.88
CA LYS A 913 37.16 5.65 -15.54
C LYS A 913 36.18 5.52 -16.71
N ASP A 914 35.76 6.64 -17.30
CA ASP A 914 34.84 6.63 -18.45
C ASP A 914 35.46 5.96 -19.69
N ASP A 915 36.75 6.19 -19.99
CA ASP A 915 37.45 5.52 -21.09
C ASP A 915 37.59 4.00 -20.83
N LEU A 916 37.94 3.56 -19.62
CA LEU A 916 38.05 2.14 -19.29
C LEU A 916 36.70 1.42 -19.30
N LEU A 917 35.63 2.05 -18.77
CA LEU A 917 34.29 1.46 -18.79
C LEU A 917 33.78 1.23 -20.21
N LYS A 918 34.10 2.13 -21.16
CA LYS A 918 33.75 1.95 -22.56
C LYS A 918 34.45 0.74 -23.18
N GLU A 919 35.72 0.54 -22.87
CA GLU A 919 36.53 -0.58 -23.38
C GLU A 919 36.13 -1.93 -22.77
N LEU A 920 35.69 -1.94 -21.51
CA LEU A 920 35.23 -3.14 -20.82
C LEU A 920 33.80 -3.54 -21.22
N SER A 921 33.01 -2.60 -21.74
CA SER A 921 31.63 -2.89 -22.15
C SER A 921 31.59 -3.68 -23.46
N ALA A 922 30.92 -4.85 -23.45
CA ALA A 922 30.73 -5.70 -24.62
C ALA A 922 30.10 -4.94 -25.81
N ASP A 923 29.30 -3.92 -25.51
CA ASP A 923 28.57 -3.12 -26.47
C ASP A 923 29.22 -1.77 -26.82
N SER A 924 30.36 -1.41 -26.22
CA SER A 924 31.06 -0.10 -26.35
C SER A 924 30.25 1.14 -25.93
N LEU A 925 29.11 0.94 -25.25
CA LEU A 925 28.18 1.99 -24.80
C LEU A 925 28.67 2.76 -23.56
N GLY A 926 29.49 2.13 -22.74
CA GLY A 926 29.72 2.56 -21.35
C GLY A 926 28.41 2.61 -20.55
N SER A 927 28.34 3.50 -19.55
CA SER A 927 27.12 3.69 -18.75
C SER A 927 26.09 4.58 -19.47
N LEU A 928 24.80 4.27 -19.37
CA LEU A 928 23.73 5.19 -19.79
C LEU A 928 23.58 6.39 -18.85
N ASN A 929 24.17 6.32 -17.66
CA ASN A 929 24.10 7.38 -16.68
C ASN A 929 25.01 8.55 -17.11
N TRP A 930 24.42 9.70 -17.38
CA TRP A 930 25.15 10.92 -17.69
C TRP A 930 25.31 11.76 -16.42
N THR A 931 26.35 11.45 -15.64
CA THR A 931 26.65 12.20 -14.41
C THR A 931 27.23 13.57 -14.71
N VAL A 932 27.19 14.45 -13.71
CA VAL A 932 27.76 15.80 -13.78
C VAL A 932 29.28 15.73 -14.03
N GLU A 933 29.96 14.83 -13.34
CA GLU A 933 31.39 14.58 -13.47
C GLU A 933 31.74 14.19 -14.91
N ARG A 934 30.96 13.25 -15.47
CA ARG A 934 31.13 12.76 -16.84
C ARG A 934 30.93 13.86 -17.87
N ALA A 935 29.87 14.65 -17.70
CA ALA A 935 29.58 15.79 -18.55
C ALA A 935 30.73 16.80 -18.58
N PHE A 936 31.37 17.05 -17.43
CA PHE A 936 32.38 18.07 -17.30
C PHE A 936 33.68 17.73 -18.04
N HIS A 937 34.26 16.54 -17.81
CA HIS A 937 35.48 16.14 -18.53
C HIS A 937 35.24 15.96 -20.04
N TRP A 938 34.04 15.49 -20.42
CA TRP A 938 33.65 15.39 -21.83
C TRP A 938 33.57 16.76 -22.50
N MET A 939 32.98 17.77 -21.82
CA MET A 939 32.90 19.12 -22.35
C MET A 939 34.28 19.77 -22.48
N LEU A 940 35.18 19.58 -21.51
CA LEU A 940 36.56 20.05 -21.60
C LEU A 940 37.26 19.52 -22.86
N ARG A 941 37.21 18.19 -23.07
CA ARG A 941 37.78 17.54 -24.26
C ARG A 941 37.16 18.07 -25.55
N ARG A 942 35.83 18.24 -25.58
CA ARG A 942 35.10 18.79 -26.73
C ARG A 942 35.53 20.21 -27.06
N ARG A 943 35.56 21.12 -26.07
CA ARG A 943 35.93 22.52 -26.28
C ARG A 943 37.39 22.67 -26.72
N ALA A 944 38.27 21.79 -26.23
CA ALA A 944 39.65 21.72 -26.67
C ALA A 944 39.75 21.25 -28.13
N GLY A 945 38.98 20.21 -28.51
CA GLY A 945 38.88 19.73 -29.89
C GLY A 945 38.29 20.77 -30.86
N GLU A 946 37.35 21.61 -30.40
CA GLU A 946 36.83 22.77 -31.14
C GLU A 946 37.83 23.94 -31.22
N GLY A 947 38.98 23.85 -30.55
CA GLY A 947 40.02 24.88 -30.50
C GLY A 947 39.62 26.12 -29.69
N ARG A 948 38.57 26.04 -28.87
CA ARG A 948 38.03 27.15 -28.06
C ARG A 948 38.76 27.34 -26.74
N VAL A 949 39.33 26.27 -26.18
CA VAL A 949 40.09 26.30 -24.92
C VAL A 949 41.44 25.62 -25.11
N LEU A 950 42.39 25.98 -24.26
CA LEU A 950 43.69 25.32 -24.14
C LEU A 950 43.68 24.51 -22.85
N LEU A 951 44.14 23.27 -22.88
CA LEU A 951 44.21 22.40 -21.71
C LEU A 951 45.67 22.18 -21.31
N HIS A 952 45.93 22.17 -20.01
CA HIS A 952 47.23 21.88 -19.45
C HIS A 952 47.08 21.03 -18.19
N ILE A 953 47.96 20.03 -18.03
CA ILE A 953 48.00 19.22 -16.80
C ILE A 953 49.15 19.74 -15.92
N PRO A 954 48.85 20.32 -14.73
CA PRO A 954 49.89 20.75 -13.81
C PRO A 954 50.80 19.59 -13.37
N PRO A 955 52.09 19.82 -13.10
CA PRO A 955 53.03 18.77 -12.68
C PRO A 955 52.56 17.98 -11.45
N ALA A 956 51.97 18.67 -10.46
CA ALA A 956 51.41 18.04 -9.26
C ALA A 956 50.26 17.08 -9.60
N ALA A 957 49.28 17.55 -10.39
CA ALA A 957 48.15 16.73 -10.84
C ALA A 957 48.60 15.55 -11.71
N ARG A 958 49.59 15.76 -12.61
CA ARG A 958 50.17 14.70 -13.43
C ARG A 958 50.83 13.62 -12.57
N GLY A 959 51.64 14.03 -11.60
CA GLY A 959 52.32 13.11 -10.68
C GLY A 959 51.33 12.28 -9.85
N GLU A 960 50.27 12.92 -9.35
CA GLU A 960 49.23 12.25 -8.57
C GLU A 960 48.39 11.30 -9.44
N PHE A 961 47.98 11.73 -10.64
CA PHE A 961 47.27 10.89 -11.60
C PHE A 961 48.05 9.62 -11.92
N MET A 962 49.34 9.75 -12.26
CA MET A 962 50.21 8.60 -12.54
C MET A 962 50.41 7.70 -11.31
N HIS A 963 50.44 8.26 -10.10
CA HIS A 963 50.52 7.45 -8.88
C HIS A 963 49.22 6.69 -8.59
N ARG A 964 48.05 7.31 -8.77
CA ARG A 964 46.75 6.65 -8.60
C ARG A 964 46.48 5.60 -9.68
N ALA A 965 46.99 5.84 -10.90
CA ALA A 965 46.89 4.94 -12.04
C ALA A 965 48.11 4.00 -12.23
N LYS A 966 48.90 3.77 -11.17
CA LYS A 966 50.16 3.01 -11.24
C LYS A 966 50.02 1.52 -11.57
N SER A 967 48.88 0.91 -11.26
CA SER A 967 48.61 -0.51 -11.52
C SER A 967 47.11 -0.76 -11.72
N PRO A 968 46.72 -1.83 -12.44
CA PRO A 968 45.33 -2.24 -12.60
C PRO A 968 44.59 -2.38 -11.28
N GLU A 969 45.19 -2.95 -10.23
CA GLU A 969 44.54 -3.09 -8.92
C GLU A 969 44.28 -1.75 -8.24
N SER A 970 45.19 -0.78 -8.42
CA SER A 970 45.01 0.58 -7.89
C SER A 970 43.82 1.26 -8.56
N VAL A 971 43.69 1.12 -9.88
CA VAL A 971 42.60 1.70 -10.66
C VAL A 971 41.28 0.99 -10.39
N LEU A 972 41.28 -0.33 -10.28
CA LEU A 972 40.08 -1.12 -9.95
C LEU A 972 39.44 -0.65 -8.63
N ARG A 973 40.25 -0.29 -7.64
CA ARG A 973 39.76 0.26 -6.35
C ARG A 973 39.08 1.63 -6.46
N LEU A 974 39.24 2.34 -7.57
CA LEU A 974 38.57 3.63 -7.82
C LEU A 974 37.11 3.45 -8.28
N PHE A 975 36.72 2.24 -8.68
CA PHE A 975 35.35 1.89 -9.04
C PHE A 975 34.61 1.34 -7.82
N SER A 976 33.99 2.23 -7.04
CA SER A 976 33.18 1.83 -5.86
C SER A 976 31.71 1.57 -6.19
N ASP A 977 31.19 2.29 -7.19
CA ASP A 977 29.75 2.41 -7.47
C ASP A 977 29.39 1.91 -8.89
N THR A 978 30.32 1.16 -9.50
CA THR A 978 30.18 0.61 -10.84
C THR A 978 30.69 -0.82 -10.79
N TYR A 979 29.91 -1.75 -11.32
CA TYR A 979 30.38 -3.12 -11.42
C TYR A 979 31.42 -3.24 -12.53
N ILE A 980 32.41 -4.06 -12.24
CA ILE A 980 33.46 -4.46 -13.18
C ILE A 980 33.59 -5.97 -13.05
N ASP A 981 33.35 -6.67 -14.15
CA ASP A 981 33.66 -8.09 -14.27
C ASP A 981 35.17 -8.27 -14.06
N LYS A 982 35.54 -8.99 -12.98
CA LYS A 982 36.95 -9.19 -12.61
C LYS A 982 37.69 -10.08 -13.62
N ALA A 983 37.00 -11.02 -14.27
CA ALA A 983 37.59 -11.87 -15.29
C ALA A 983 37.91 -11.05 -16.54
N VAL A 984 36.95 -10.27 -17.05
CA VAL A 984 37.17 -9.37 -18.19
C VAL A 984 38.21 -8.29 -17.86
N TRP A 985 38.18 -7.74 -16.64
CA TRP A 985 39.17 -6.76 -16.19
C TRP A 985 40.60 -7.33 -16.24
N THR A 986 40.81 -8.52 -15.68
CA THR A 986 42.14 -9.15 -15.66
C THR A 986 42.61 -9.57 -17.04
N GLU A 987 41.70 -9.87 -17.97
CA GLU A 987 42.02 -10.16 -19.36
C GLU A 987 42.40 -8.90 -20.16
N VAL A 988 41.60 -7.83 -20.06
CA VAL A 988 41.72 -6.63 -20.91
C VAL A 988 42.70 -5.60 -20.32
N VAL A 989 42.63 -5.35 -19.00
CA VAL A 989 43.35 -4.24 -18.34
C VAL A 989 44.62 -4.74 -17.68
N ASN A 990 45.66 -4.96 -18.49
CA ASN A 990 47.03 -5.19 -18.02
C ASN A 990 47.84 -3.88 -17.92
N ASP A 991 49.04 -3.94 -17.32
CA ASP A 991 49.90 -2.75 -17.13
C ASP A 991 50.21 -2.00 -18.44
N ALA A 992 50.39 -2.72 -19.55
CA ALA A 992 50.70 -2.11 -20.85
C ALA A 992 49.50 -1.36 -21.43
N PHE A 993 48.31 -1.99 -21.37
CA PHE A 993 47.05 -1.37 -21.79
C PHE A 993 46.72 -0.15 -20.93
N LEU A 994 46.82 -0.29 -19.61
CA LEU A 994 46.57 0.82 -18.69
C LEU A 994 47.51 2.00 -18.98
N LYS A 995 48.81 1.73 -19.18
CA LYS A 995 49.78 2.77 -19.54
C LYS A 995 49.43 3.48 -20.85
N GLN A 996 49.02 2.72 -21.87
CA GLN A 996 48.57 3.30 -23.14
C GLN A 996 47.39 4.25 -22.94
N ARG A 997 46.41 3.87 -22.09
CA ARG A 997 45.23 4.70 -21.80
C ARG A 997 45.57 5.92 -20.97
N THR A 998 46.43 5.80 -19.96
CA THR A 998 46.90 6.95 -19.18
C THR A 998 47.67 7.96 -20.04
N ASP A 999 48.50 7.48 -20.98
CA ASP A 999 49.24 8.33 -21.91
C ASP A 999 48.28 9.05 -22.88
N ALA A 1000 47.28 8.34 -23.43
CA ALA A 1000 46.26 8.93 -24.31
C ALA A 1000 45.43 10.03 -23.60
N ILE A 1001 45.10 9.84 -22.32
CA ILE A 1001 44.40 10.86 -21.53
C ILE A 1001 45.29 12.06 -21.28
N CYS A 1002 46.56 11.84 -20.93
CA CYS A 1002 47.51 12.93 -20.77
C CYS A 1002 47.62 13.76 -22.07
N GLU A 1003 47.69 13.11 -23.23
CA GLU A 1003 47.72 13.80 -24.52
C GLU A 1003 46.42 14.57 -24.82
N ALA A 1004 45.26 14.01 -24.48
CA ALA A 1004 43.96 14.64 -24.72
C ALA A 1004 43.72 15.88 -23.84
N PHE A 1005 44.29 15.92 -22.63
CA PHE A 1005 44.12 17.00 -21.65
C PHE A 1005 45.34 17.93 -21.54
N ASP A 1006 46.36 17.78 -22.40
CA ASP A 1006 47.56 18.63 -22.42
C ASP A 1006 47.83 19.18 -23.85
N SER A 1007 46.92 20.03 -24.31
CA SER A 1007 46.99 20.65 -25.65
C SER A 1007 47.87 21.91 -25.70
N TRP A 1008 48.29 22.42 -24.53
CA TRP A 1008 49.20 23.53 -24.40
C TRP A 1008 50.51 23.09 -23.74
N ARG A 1009 51.62 23.23 -24.46
CA ARG A 1009 52.97 22.97 -23.95
C ARG A 1009 53.77 24.26 -23.98
N ASN A 1010 54.18 24.75 -22.82
CA ASN A 1010 54.96 25.99 -22.74
C ASN A 1010 56.43 25.73 -23.17
N PRO A 1011 56.98 26.48 -24.14
CA PRO A 1011 58.39 26.35 -24.53
C PRO A 1011 59.38 27.04 -23.59
N THR A 1012 58.93 27.91 -22.67
CA THR A 1012 59.78 28.91 -21.97
C THR A 1012 59.66 28.92 -20.44
N LEU A 1013 59.20 27.82 -19.83
CA LEU A 1013 58.96 27.69 -18.38
C LEU A 1013 60.24 27.35 -17.55
N GLY A 1014 61.42 27.76 -18.02
CA GLY A 1014 62.64 27.74 -17.22
C GLY A 1014 62.74 29.05 -16.45
N ASP A 1015 62.60 28.99 -15.12
CA ASP A 1015 62.59 30.12 -14.18
C ASP A 1015 61.36 31.05 -14.28
N ILE A 1016 60.20 30.62 -13.75
CA ILE A 1016 59.32 31.61 -13.12
C ILE A 1016 59.98 31.94 -11.77
N GLY A 1017 60.72 33.05 -11.77
CA GLY A 1017 61.30 33.65 -10.59
C GLY A 1017 60.22 34.13 -9.62
N ASP A 1018 60.46 33.83 -8.35
CA ASP A 1018 59.66 34.08 -7.15
C ASP A 1018 58.43 33.18 -6.95
N GLU A 1019 58.52 32.27 -5.96
CA GLU A 1019 57.37 31.53 -5.41
C GLU A 1019 56.29 32.55 -5.01
N ILE A 1020 55.12 32.47 -5.65
CA ILE A 1020 53.96 33.25 -5.21
C ILE A 1020 53.61 32.81 -3.78
N ASP A 1021 53.67 33.75 -2.85
CA ASP A 1021 53.36 33.51 -1.45
C ASP A 1021 51.84 33.40 -1.25
N LEU A 1022 51.38 32.17 -0.97
CA LEU A 1022 49.99 31.86 -0.64
C LEU A 1022 49.71 31.89 0.87
N GLU A 1023 50.73 32.05 1.73
CA GLU A 1023 50.58 31.86 3.17
C GLU A 1023 49.57 32.83 3.79
N ASP A 1024 49.66 34.11 3.44
CA ASP A 1024 48.75 35.14 3.94
C ASP A 1024 47.31 34.94 3.45
N PHE A 1025 47.13 34.44 2.22
CA PHE A 1025 45.80 34.07 1.70
C PHE A 1025 45.21 32.90 2.48
N LEU A 1026 45.98 31.83 2.68
CA LEU A 1026 45.52 30.64 3.42
C LEU A 1026 45.17 30.98 4.87
N LEU A 1027 45.95 31.86 5.51
CA LEU A 1027 45.68 32.36 6.87
C LEU A 1027 44.42 33.25 6.94
N ALA A 1028 44.18 34.08 5.91
CA ALA A 1028 42.99 34.91 5.81
C ALA A 1028 41.70 34.08 5.61
N HIS A 1029 41.81 32.89 5.01
CA HIS A 1029 40.70 31.99 4.70
C HIS A 1029 40.66 30.74 5.61
N ARG A 1030 41.42 30.74 6.71
CA ARG A 1030 41.62 29.57 7.60
C ARG A 1030 40.33 28.94 8.11
N GLU A 1031 39.29 29.72 8.38
CA GLU A 1031 38.02 29.22 8.92
C GLU A 1031 37.30 28.28 7.94
N VAL A 1032 37.35 28.59 6.64
CA VAL A 1032 36.79 27.72 5.59
C VAL A 1032 37.56 26.41 5.53
N PHE A 1033 38.90 26.51 5.46
CA PHE A 1033 39.76 25.34 5.32
C PHE A 1033 39.72 24.42 6.56
N GLN A 1034 39.53 24.98 7.76
CA GLN A 1034 39.31 24.20 8.98
C GLN A 1034 38.03 23.36 8.89
N LEU A 1035 36.92 23.93 8.42
CA LEU A 1035 35.67 23.20 8.28
C LEU A 1035 35.70 22.16 7.16
N ILE A 1036 36.39 22.45 6.04
CA ILE A 1036 36.64 21.45 4.99
C ILE A 1036 37.40 20.25 5.56
N ASP A 1037 38.48 20.48 6.31
CA ASP A 1037 39.27 19.41 6.92
C ASP A 1037 38.45 18.62 7.96
N GLU A 1038 37.68 19.29 8.82
CA GLU A 1038 36.76 18.62 9.74
C GLU A 1038 35.75 17.71 9.03
N GLN A 1039 35.19 18.16 7.90
CA GLN A 1039 34.28 17.36 7.09
C GLN A 1039 34.99 16.17 6.42
N LYS A 1040 36.16 16.38 5.81
CA LYS A 1040 36.96 15.30 5.20
C LYS A 1040 37.31 14.23 6.24
N ARG A 1041 37.60 14.62 7.49
CA ARG A 1041 37.84 13.70 8.62
C ARG A 1041 36.62 12.92 9.08
N LYS A 1042 35.45 13.57 9.16
CA LYS A 1042 34.18 12.86 9.42
C LYS A 1042 33.88 11.82 8.35
N GLY A 1043 34.26 12.08 7.11
CA GLY A 1043 34.19 11.15 5.99
C GLY A 1043 35.28 10.07 5.95
N GLY A 1044 36.09 9.93 7.01
CA GLY A 1044 37.13 8.89 7.13
C GLY A 1044 38.45 9.20 6.39
N LYS A 1045 38.62 10.39 5.79
CA LYS A 1045 39.88 10.82 5.19
C LYS A 1045 40.78 11.48 6.24
N SER A 1046 42.10 11.31 6.12
CA SER A 1046 43.08 11.99 6.99
C SER A 1046 43.98 12.88 6.13
N PRO A 1047 43.48 14.05 5.67
CA PRO A 1047 44.23 14.91 4.76
C PRO A 1047 45.48 15.48 5.46
N MET A 1048 46.59 15.57 4.73
CA MET A 1048 47.84 16.11 5.26
C MET A 1048 47.75 17.64 5.34
N ARG A 1049 48.14 18.20 6.49
CA ARG A 1049 48.18 19.65 6.70
C ARG A 1049 49.59 20.17 6.48
N THR A 1050 49.72 21.39 5.97
CA THR A 1050 51.01 22.07 5.90
C THR A 1050 51.16 23.02 7.09
N SER A 1051 52.36 23.10 7.67
CA SER A 1051 52.63 24.08 8.73
C SER A 1051 52.93 25.45 8.11
N ILE A 1052 52.09 26.44 8.40
CA ILE A 1052 52.26 27.85 7.99
C ILE A 1052 52.30 28.67 9.27
N LYS A 1053 53.39 29.42 9.50
CA LYS A 1053 53.62 30.22 10.73
C LYS A 1053 53.36 29.45 12.06
N GLY A 1054 53.60 28.14 12.08
CA GLY A 1054 53.39 27.27 13.26
C GLY A 1054 51.99 26.68 13.40
N GLU A 1055 51.05 27.04 12.52
CA GLU A 1055 49.70 26.47 12.46
C GLU A 1055 49.59 25.42 11.35
N GLY A 1056 48.89 24.31 11.60
CA GLY A 1056 48.62 23.30 10.58
C GLY A 1056 47.37 23.68 9.77
N ILE A 1057 47.55 24.06 8.50
CA ILE A 1057 46.50 24.58 7.62
C ILE A 1057 46.34 23.64 6.39
N TYR A 1058 45.09 23.42 5.99
CA TYR A 1058 44.64 22.78 4.75
C TYR A 1058 44.49 23.88 3.67
N PRO A 1059 44.76 23.68 2.36
CA PRO A 1059 44.75 22.43 1.58
C PRO A 1059 46.05 21.61 1.52
N GLU A 1060 46.00 20.44 0.88
CA GLU A 1060 47.14 19.53 0.70
C GLU A 1060 48.22 20.16 -0.18
N LYS A 1061 49.45 19.63 -0.12
CA LYS A 1061 50.57 20.18 -0.89
C LYS A 1061 50.27 20.20 -2.41
N GLY A 1062 49.66 19.14 -2.95
CA GLY A 1062 49.33 19.07 -4.38
C GLY A 1062 48.41 20.21 -4.83
N ASP A 1063 47.34 20.47 -4.08
CA ASP A 1063 46.39 21.55 -4.37
C ASP A 1063 47.06 22.93 -4.27
N ARG A 1064 47.96 23.11 -3.29
CA ARG A 1064 48.74 24.35 -3.15
C ARG A 1064 49.67 24.57 -4.33
N ASP A 1065 50.36 23.53 -4.78
CA ASP A 1065 51.26 23.60 -5.93
C ASP A 1065 50.45 23.99 -7.19
N ILE A 1066 49.24 23.45 -7.37
CA ILE A 1066 48.32 23.86 -8.46
C ILE A 1066 47.89 25.33 -8.33
N MET A 1067 47.56 25.81 -7.12
CA MET A 1067 47.22 27.22 -6.88
C MET A 1067 48.40 28.16 -7.21
N GLN A 1068 49.62 27.78 -6.85
CA GLN A 1068 50.84 28.55 -7.16
C GLN A 1068 51.11 28.60 -8.66
N ASP A 1069 51.04 27.45 -9.33
CA ASP A 1069 51.21 27.36 -10.79
C ASP A 1069 50.17 28.21 -11.52
N ALA A 1070 48.90 28.17 -11.08
CA ALA A 1070 47.82 28.94 -11.68
C ALA A 1070 48.01 30.45 -11.52
N ALA A 1071 48.40 30.88 -10.32
CA ALA A 1071 48.72 32.28 -10.03
C ALA A 1071 49.93 32.76 -10.84
N ALA A 1072 50.95 31.90 -10.99
CA ALA A 1072 52.16 32.21 -11.76
C ALA A 1072 51.85 32.36 -13.24
N LEU A 1073 51.00 31.49 -13.80
CA LEU A 1073 50.55 31.63 -15.18
C LEU A 1073 49.69 32.89 -15.37
N ALA A 1074 48.84 33.23 -14.40
CA ALA A 1074 48.00 34.42 -14.47
C ALA A 1074 48.80 35.74 -14.44
N SER A 1075 49.91 35.80 -13.69
CA SER A 1075 50.79 36.97 -13.60
C SER A 1075 51.71 37.17 -14.82
N THR A 1076 51.81 36.17 -15.70
CA THR A 1076 52.63 36.24 -16.92
C THR A 1076 51.84 36.70 -18.15
N SER A 1077 52.57 37.15 -19.19
CA SER A 1077 51.99 37.61 -20.46
C SER A 1077 52.01 36.52 -21.53
N ILE A 1078 51.15 35.50 -21.42
CA ILE A 1078 51.08 34.36 -22.35
C ILE A 1078 50.39 34.77 -23.67
N SER A 1079 50.92 34.44 -24.85
CA SER A 1079 50.28 34.78 -26.13
C SER A 1079 48.90 34.14 -26.26
N ASP A 1080 47.93 34.89 -26.79
CA ASP A 1080 46.57 34.44 -27.15
C ASP A 1080 45.71 33.85 -26.01
N VAL A 1081 46.20 33.92 -24.76
CA VAL A 1081 45.48 33.51 -23.56
C VAL A 1081 44.77 34.69 -22.92
N GLY A 1082 43.48 34.53 -22.63
CA GLY A 1082 42.62 35.57 -22.03
C GLY A 1082 42.41 35.42 -20.53
N SER A 1083 42.51 34.20 -20.01
CA SER A 1083 42.35 33.88 -18.59
C SER A 1083 42.97 32.54 -18.26
N VAL A 1084 43.41 32.37 -17.02
CA VAL A 1084 43.77 31.06 -16.44
C VAL A 1084 42.60 30.56 -15.60
N LEU A 1085 42.21 29.30 -15.79
CA LEU A 1085 41.14 28.65 -15.03
C LEU A 1085 41.65 27.31 -14.49
N VAL A 1086 41.28 26.95 -13.27
CA VAL A 1086 41.50 25.61 -12.71
C VAL A 1086 40.19 24.82 -12.83
N ALA A 1087 40.22 23.69 -13.52
CA ALA A 1087 39.11 22.76 -13.63
C ALA A 1087 39.18 21.73 -12.50
N THR A 1088 38.34 21.90 -11.48
CA THR A 1088 38.30 21.04 -10.29
C THR A 1088 36.93 21.06 -9.63
N ARG A 1089 36.55 19.93 -9.04
CA ARG A 1089 35.33 19.80 -8.24
C ARG A 1089 35.59 19.93 -6.73
N ASP A 1090 36.84 20.09 -6.33
CA ASP A 1090 37.23 20.06 -4.93
C ASP A 1090 36.87 21.37 -4.20
N SER A 1091 36.49 21.22 -2.93
CA SER A 1091 35.90 22.28 -2.12
C SER A 1091 36.90 23.37 -1.70
N ASP A 1092 38.18 23.01 -1.61
CA ASP A 1092 39.32 23.92 -1.39
C ASP A 1092 39.46 24.98 -2.47
N PHE A 1093 39.15 24.67 -3.72
CA PHE A 1093 39.10 25.66 -4.79
C PHE A 1093 37.72 26.31 -4.87
N ARG A 1094 36.64 25.51 -4.86
CA ARG A 1094 35.30 26.01 -5.18
C ARG A 1094 34.78 27.02 -4.16
N LEU A 1095 35.00 26.79 -2.87
CA LEU A 1095 34.47 27.67 -1.82
C LEU A 1095 35.14 29.05 -1.82
N VAL A 1096 36.45 29.12 -2.11
CA VAL A 1096 37.22 30.38 -2.18
C VAL A 1096 37.50 30.84 -3.61
N SER A 1097 36.84 30.24 -4.61
CA SER A 1097 37.07 30.50 -6.04
C SER A 1097 37.09 31.98 -6.42
N ARG A 1098 36.23 32.78 -5.78
CA ARG A 1098 36.19 34.22 -6.06
C ARG A 1098 37.35 34.99 -5.41
N ALA A 1099 37.77 34.59 -4.23
CA ALA A 1099 38.92 35.20 -3.58
C ALA A 1099 40.21 34.90 -4.36
N LEU A 1100 40.37 33.67 -4.86
CA LEU A 1100 41.47 33.30 -5.76
C LEU A 1100 41.49 34.15 -7.03
N GLU A 1101 40.33 34.35 -7.67
CA GLU A 1101 40.22 35.14 -8.90
C GLU A 1101 40.47 36.64 -8.68
N GLU A 1102 40.12 37.19 -7.53
CA GLU A 1102 40.34 38.61 -7.21
C GLU A 1102 41.75 38.91 -6.70
N GLU A 1103 42.40 37.98 -5.99
CA GLU A 1103 43.76 38.18 -5.43
C GLU A 1103 44.88 37.72 -6.37
N TYR A 1104 44.68 36.63 -7.13
CA TYR A 1104 45.71 36.02 -7.99
C TYR A 1104 45.33 35.94 -9.48
N GLY A 1105 44.14 36.42 -9.86
CA GLY A 1105 43.77 36.57 -11.26
C GLY A 1105 43.39 35.30 -12.03
N PHE A 1106 43.34 34.13 -11.38
CA PHE A 1106 42.88 32.87 -11.98
C PHE A 1106 41.50 32.45 -11.46
N GLY A 1107 40.66 31.91 -12.34
CA GLY A 1107 39.32 31.42 -11.98
C GLY A 1107 39.27 29.93 -11.67
N VAL A 1108 38.12 29.47 -11.18
CA VAL A 1108 37.82 28.03 -10.98
C VAL A 1108 36.55 27.69 -11.74
N VAL A 1109 36.55 26.54 -12.41
CA VAL A 1109 35.37 25.94 -13.06
C VAL A 1109 35.17 24.52 -12.53
N GLY A 1110 33.98 24.21 -12.02
CA GLY A 1110 33.67 22.91 -11.43
C GLY A 1110 32.64 22.07 -12.19
N ASP A 1111 32.05 22.65 -13.23
CA ASP A 1111 31.03 22.02 -14.07
C ASP A 1111 31.04 22.63 -15.47
N ALA A 1112 30.32 21.97 -16.39
CA ALA A 1112 30.34 22.35 -17.79
C ALA A 1112 29.51 23.63 -18.08
N GLN A 1113 28.58 24.02 -17.20
CA GLN A 1113 27.92 25.32 -17.28
C GLN A 1113 28.90 26.46 -16.98
N GLN A 1114 29.62 26.39 -15.85
CA GLN A 1114 30.65 27.38 -15.50
C GLN A 1114 31.74 27.46 -16.56
N LEU A 1115 32.10 26.34 -17.18
CA LEU A 1115 33.00 26.33 -18.32
C LEU A 1115 32.41 27.10 -19.51
N ASN A 1116 31.17 26.83 -19.89
CA ASN A 1116 30.51 27.51 -20.99
C ASN A 1116 30.36 29.02 -20.73
N ASP A 1117 30.00 29.45 -19.53
CA ASP A 1117 29.91 30.87 -19.15
C ASP A 1117 31.23 31.64 -19.28
N ARG A 1118 32.36 30.91 -19.28
CA ARG A 1118 33.71 31.46 -19.42
C ARG A 1118 34.27 31.35 -20.85
N VAL A 1119 33.62 30.58 -21.72
CA VAL A 1119 34.10 30.22 -23.07
C VAL A 1119 33.21 30.75 -24.19
N LEU A 1120 31.89 30.78 -23.98
CA LEU A 1120 30.86 31.26 -24.91
C LEU A 1120 30.56 32.74 -24.65
#